data_AF-A0A679J1E1-F1
#
_entry.id   AF-A0A679J1E1-F1
#
_cell.length_a   1.000
_cell.length_b   1.000
_cell.length_c   1.000
_cell.angle_alpha   90.00
_cell.angle_beta   90.00
_cell.angle_gamma   90.00
#
_symmetry.space_group_name_H-M   'P 1'
#
loop_
_entity.id
_entity.type
_entity.pdbx_description
1 polymer ?
#
loop_
_entity_poly.entity_id
_entity_poly.type
_entity_poly.pdbx_seq_one_letter_code
_entity_poly.pdbx_strand_id
1 'polypeptide(L)'
;MANEPKTGASVCDCSVPAQQVAVILYPSLGTPMLIAPAQKKCSLFIATASLGVANNDGRRTTQDQRSGVMPMDGDEAKTAAATVARHLRLVGMKGTKPETDVRVGGLTGDGPDCVKAQGAIKVWRVAKFEAGALIYNQKGEVFATLSPQAAGAYTASGFKGGHVYEVELDIDKLAVQPKSDAFMSFAWMVEPTAQQKKSLPTLCKAATVHSQDLLVESFLAAQVDDPRYRHQPTNTGHAPRGSETSLVEYDVVQTARKTRSLVLDASQRLAAWHPVIRLPSNTPLKLGHLSDVHINVRHSALAKSPARIIEDDSRFDRPAVGARVCNSFNALKELFDGIGRARKPDTLLLLTGDLIDFTRNIDPRLVGDTIGEQWKKFNVLNNFNTRGLYPRGQDDMLAFSLVRYAYNELKLPVFMTSGNHEAYTVPYGISPRINDWGGAMGVLEDTTDTLDTRSWGRERGFTPTTTVRTRHGGQQSVSSIGAPAELGRRVVNSNKGLGIQDLAATYRDFDSASQWHNNKANEGIAADHNMTIYEATLAYGPTYAQALTGNNYRTENYDWFYTLFTPLEDVLIALGVEPDRPSPATQVIAALGWGQGENFKNLTMSGVAVTTTDRQGTGILPRATQSFSRKQLQLLGQAQIHKRASPGASLTVATHFTIINYDEPLPYSTAPTQARFIPSSSPLGAPLRGQPGFNHVNTGTCEINQDAYFERLVCADGGTIANATPETGVDWHFSGHSHRSGVYEVAWCQPASGARMIQVTSAVDPGIRNETVKAPARQRTRFIVSSCGGPVGKQNLNGELDNWTLRPPSGTLLDPATGIITQVKTQRSSRSAGAPLNEKPRLAVALDYMAVMSRHPEKNIETPLSFVPTQLIQQKWRVPVEMSATVARLQCISSIRFWVFESGRDQEKQVTKQWHLLTPAFEANAKASFITFKTEDHAVLIGALGKGTVTAQAFCEVLLRQPKFGKNDWTKDMDCTDSWFFPLEIGVFWTVRKGGETDYGATGTSTWFFRRPAMEQGEVPDWKFLAENYKDNGYVQPQEAINPDDKK
;
A
#
# COMPACT_ATOMS: atom_id res chain seq x y z
N MET A 1 50.54 37.11 34.52
CA MET A 1 51.81 37.19 33.76
C MET A 1 51.60 36.49 32.44
N ALA A 2 51.98 37.19 31.37
CA ALA A 2 51.75 36.83 29.98
C ALA A 2 52.48 35.54 29.58
N ASN A 3 51.91 34.83 28.60
CA ASN A 3 52.67 34.29 27.47
C ASN A 3 51.70 34.08 26.30
N GLU A 4 51.92 34.89 25.28
CA GLU A 4 51.28 34.86 23.97
C GLU A 4 51.49 33.51 23.25
N PRO A 5 50.56 33.08 22.38
CA PRO A 5 50.84 32.02 21.41
C PRO A 5 51.76 32.58 20.32
N LYS A 6 52.96 32.02 20.21
CA LYS A 6 53.86 32.30 19.08
C LYS A 6 53.26 31.79 17.77
N THR A 7 53.33 32.66 16.78
CA THR A 7 53.07 32.46 15.36
C THR A 7 54.03 31.45 14.73
N GLY A 8 53.54 30.74 13.71
CA GLY A 8 54.35 30.21 12.62
C GLY A 8 55.03 28.86 12.83
N ALA A 9 54.28 27.78 12.63
CA ALA A 9 54.80 26.57 12.01
C ALA A 9 53.64 25.79 11.38
N SER A 10 53.58 25.76 10.05
CA SER A 10 52.81 24.78 9.29
C SER A 10 53.40 23.40 9.59
N VAL A 11 52.84 22.71 10.57
CA VAL A 11 53.11 21.29 10.78
C VAL A 11 51.90 20.56 10.23
N CYS A 12 52.11 19.81 9.14
CA CYS A 12 51.20 18.77 8.70
C CYS A 12 50.85 17.93 9.92
N ASP A 13 49.69 18.15 10.50
CA ASP A 13 49.26 17.34 11.62
C ASP A 13 48.93 15.95 11.08
N CYS A 14 49.91 15.05 11.18
CA CYS A 14 49.77 13.62 10.95
C CYS A 14 48.89 12.93 12.03
N SER A 15 48.11 13.69 12.82
CA SER A 15 47.16 13.14 13.76
C SER A 15 46.18 12.21 13.05
N VAL A 16 45.89 11.11 13.75
CA VAL A 16 44.85 10.18 13.33
C VAL A 16 43.54 10.96 13.32
N PRO A 17 42.85 11.06 12.16
CA PRO A 17 41.58 11.78 12.09
C PRO A 17 40.60 11.23 13.12
N ALA A 18 39.92 12.12 13.85
CA ALA A 18 38.92 11.69 14.82
C ALA A 18 37.85 10.83 14.15
N GLN A 19 37.49 9.70 14.76
CA GLN A 19 36.40 8.87 14.26
C GLN A 19 35.09 9.65 14.33
N GLN A 20 34.61 10.09 13.17
CA GLN A 20 33.41 10.91 13.09
C GLN A 20 32.28 10.10 12.45
N VAL A 21 31.40 9.54 13.27
CA VAL A 21 30.20 8.86 12.78
C VAL A 21 29.25 9.90 12.19
N ALA A 22 28.74 9.63 10.99
CA ALA A 22 27.79 10.51 10.32
C ALA A 22 26.64 9.73 9.65
N VAL A 23 25.51 10.41 9.47
CA VAL A 23 24.34 9.93 8.71
C VAL A 23 24.15 10.87 7.53
N ILE A 24 24.12 10.34 6.31
CA ILE A 24 23.81 11.14 5.11
C ILE A 24 22.29 11.19 4.97
N LEU A 25 21.73 12.39 5.09
CA LEU A 25 20.29 12.64 5.00
C LEU A 25 19.83 12.84 3.55
N TYR A 26 20.66 13.52 2.75
CA TYR A 26 20.45 13.68 1.31
C TYR A 26 21.80 13.69 0.58
N PRO A 27 21.94 12.93 -0.53
CA PRO A 27 20.92 12.05 -1.11
C PRO A 27 20.68 10.79 -0.26
N SER A 28 19.51 10.20 -0.42
CA SER A 28 19.10 8.94 0.22
C SER A 28 18.55 7.97 -0.85
N LEU A 29 18.37 6.69 -0.51
CA LEU A 29 17.86 5.70 -1.45
C LEU A 29 16.47 6.07 -2.00
N GLY A 30 15.62 6.73 -1.21
CA GLY A 30 14.30 7.21 -1.62
C GLY A 30 14.30 8.66 -2.11
N THR A 31 15.46 9.34 -2.18
CA THR A 31 15.57 10.72 -2.68
C THR A 31 16.97 10.93 -3.26
N PRO A 32 17.24 10.43 -4.48
CA PRO A 32 18.55 10.51 -5.10
C PRO A 32 18.88 11.94 -5.54
N MET A 33 20.17 12.21 -5.67
CA MET A 33 20.67 13.49 -6.19
C MET A 33 20.77 13.44 -7.71
N LEU A 34 20.13 14.39 -8.37
CA LEU A 34 20.13 14.53 -9.82
C LEU A 34 20.91 15.80 -10.18
N ILE A 35 22.03 15.63 -10.90
CA ILE A 35 22.95 16.71 -11.25
C ILE A 35 22.73 17.09 -12.72
N ALA A 36 22.40 18.35 -13.01
CA ALA A 36 22.23 18.80 -14.39
C ALA A 36 23.55 18.74 -15.19
N PRO A 37 23.52 18.54 -16.53
CA PRO A 37 24.74 18.39 -17.34
C PRO A 37 25.81 19.46 -17.12
N ALA A 38 25.40 20.72 -17.01
CA ALA A 38 26.30 21.87 -16.84
C ALA A 38 26.58 22.21 -15.36
N GLN A 39 25.93 21.53 -14.42
CA GLN A 39 26.06 21.83 -13.00
C GLN A 39 27.46 21.47 -12.51
N LYS A 40 28.08 22.45 -11.86
CA LYS A 40 29.46 22.38 -11.32
C LYS A 40 29.49 22.13 -9.83
N LYS A 41 28.40 22.41 -9.13
CA LYS A 41 28.31 22.27 -7.68
C LYS A 41 27.07 21.51 -7.24
N CYS A 42 27.19 20.70 -6.19
CA CYS A 42 26.06 20.02 -5.57
C CYS A 42 26.16 20.06 -4.04
N SER A 43 25.03 19.87 -3.36
CA SER A 43 24.94 19.89 -1.90
C SER A 43 24.47 18.58 -1.32
N LEU A 44 25.19 18.05 -0.34
CA LEU A 44 24.78 16.94 0.50
C LEU A 44 24.33 17.47 1.86
N PHE A 45 23.39 16.78 2.51
CA PHE A 45 23.01 17.06 3.89
C PHE A 45 23.42 15.90 4.77
N ILE A 46 24.22 16.18 5.80
CA ILE A 46 24.83 15.17 6.66
C ILE A 46 24.59 15.56 8.12
N ALA A 47 24.21 14.60 8.96
CA ALA A 47 24.14 14.76 10.40
C ALA A 47 25.38 14.18 11.08
N THR A 48 25.94 14.90 12.06
CA THR A 48 27.08 14.48 12.91
C THR A 48 27.15 15.34 14.18
N ALA A 49 27.91 14.90 15.18
CA ALA A 49 28.07 15.58 16.47
C ALA A 49 28.71 16.97 16.33
N SER A 50 29.77 17.06 15.54
CA SER A 50 30.50 18.28 15.25
C SER A 50 31.19 18.14 13.91
N LEU A 51 31.33 19.22 13.14
CA LEU A 51 32.07 19.23 11.87
C LEU A 51 32.78 20.57 11.69
N GLY A 52 34.06 20.62 12.08
CA GLY A 52 34.90 21.83 12.06
C GLY A 52 34.47 22.94 13.03
N VAL A 53 35.01 24.14 12.83
CA VAL A 53 34.77 25.30 13.71
C VAL A 53 33.76 26.27 13.08
N ALA A 54 32.71 26.61 13.84
CA ALA A 54 31.68 27.53 13.37
C ALA A 54 32.20 28.97 13.31
N ASN A 55 31.92 29.65 12.20
CA ASN A 55 32.15 31.08 12.03
C ASN A 55 30.91 31.86 12.52
N ASN A 56 31.00 32.41 13.73
CA ASN A 56 29.89 33.15 14.34
C ASN A 56 29.59 34.47 13.61
N ASP A 57 30.61 35.12 13.05
CA ASP A 57 30.48 36.39 12.34
C ASP A 57 29.78 36.20 10.98
N GLY A 58 29.94 35.01 10.38
CA GLY A 58 29.26 34.60 9.15
C GLY A 58 27.82 34.12 9.34
N ARG A 59 27.26 34.16 10.56
CA ARG A 59 25.90 33.69 10.85
C ARG A 59 24.85 34.52 10.11
N ARG A 60 23.92 33.83 9.45
CA ARG A 60 22.77 34.44 8.77
C ARG A 60 21.47 33.88 9.32
N THR A 61 20.46 34.73 9.43
CA THR A 61 19.10 34.32 9.78
C THR A 61 18.43 33.63 8.59
N THR A 62 17.63 32.60 8.83
CA THR A 62 16.83 31.95 7.77
C THR A 62 15.80 32.90 7.18
N GLN A 63 15.31 32.61 5.96
CA GLN A 63 14.36 33.49 5.28
C GLN A 63 13.03 33.63 6.04
N ASP A 64 12.63 32.59 6.77
CA ASP A 64 11.45 32.58 7.64
C ASP A 64 11.70 33.18 9.04
N GLN A 65 12.93 33.63 9.32
CA GLN A 65 13.38 34.20 10.58
C GLN A 65 13.26 33.27 11.82
N ARG A 66 13.21 31.95 11.62
CA ARG A 66 13.04 30.98 12.71
C ARG A 66 14.32 30.30 13.17
N SER A 67 15.40 30.36 12.39
CA SER A 67 16.66 29.71 12.70
C SER A 67 17.85 30.52 12.18
N GLY A 68 19.07 30.00 12.38
CA GLY A 68 20.29 30.56 11.85
C GLY A 68 21.13 29.52 11.12
N VAL A 69 21.74 29.94 10.01
CA VAL A 69 22.70 29.18 9.22
C VAL A 69 24.10 29.73 9.48
N MET A 70 25.07 28.84 9.66
CA MET A 70 26.43 29.24 10.08
C MET A 70 27.49 28.53 9.24
N PRO A 71 28.37 29.26 8.55
CA PRO A 71 29.53 28.67 7.89
C PRO A 71 30.45 27.95 8.89
N MET A 72 31.11 26.89 8.44
CA MET A 72 32.07 26.11 9.23
C MET A 72 33.52 26.40 8.81
N ASP A 73 33.83 27.68 8.55
CA ASP A 73 35.13 28.21 8.16
C ASP A 73 35.74 29.14 9.21
N GLY A 74 35.39 28.92 10.49
CA GLY A 74 35.87 29.73 11.61
C GLY A 74 37.34 29.51 12.00
N ASP A 75 37.99 28.48 11.44
CA ASP A 75 39.40 28.16 11.62
C ASP A 75 40.19 28.26 10.32
N GLU A 76 41.43 28.79 10.40
CA GLU A 76 42.31 28.93 9.22
C GLU A 76 42.65 27.60 8.55
N ALA A 77 42.68 26.51 9.32
CA ALA A 77 42.96 25.17 8.84
C ALA A 77 41.80 24.56 8.01
N LYS A 78 40.62 25.20 8.01
CA LYS A 78 39.40 24.75 7.32
C LYS A 78 39.09 23.28 7.61
N THR A 79 39.13 22.92 8.89
CA THR A 79 38.99 21.54 9.40
C THR A 79 37.74 20.82 8.90
N ALA A 80 36.62 21.53 8.69
CA ALA A 80 35.39 20.95 8.13
C ALA A 80 35.61 20.35 6.73
N ALA A 81 36.25 21.11 5.82
CA ALA A 81 36.51 20.67 4.45
C ALA A 81 37.47 19.47 4.42
N ALA A 82 38.53 19.51 5.22
CA ALA A 82 39.48 18.40 5.33
C ALA A 82 38.82 17.13 5.86
N THR A 83 37.96 17.25 6.87
CA THR A 83 37.21 16.11 7.44
C THR A 83 36.29 15.47 6.40
N VAL A 84 35.52 16.27 5.66
CA VAL A 84 34.67 15.76 4.58
C VAL A 84 35.51 15.03 3.52
N ALA A 85 36.62 15.63 3.06
CA ALA A 85 37.46 15.01 2.05
C ALA A 85 38.08 13.67 2.51
N ARG A 86 38.40 13.57 3.80
CA ARG A 86 38.95 12.37 4.43
C ARG A 86 37.94 11.24 4.57
N HIS A 87 36.69 11.53 4.91
CA HIS A 87 35.68 10.50 5.17
C HIS A 87 34.73 10.21 4.00
N LEU A 88 34.33 11.20 3.22
CA LEU A 88 33.34 11.02 2.16
C LEU A 88 33.97 10.41 0.91
N ARG A 89 33.28 9.46 0.28
CA ARG A 89 33.69 8.81 -0.97
C ARG A 89 32.54 8.76 -1.94
N LEU A 90 32.87 8.73 -3.23
CA LEU A 90 31.92 8.42 -4.29
C LEU A 90 32.26 7.03 -4.84
N VAL A 91 31.34 6.08 -4.67
CA VAL A 91 31.55 4.65 -4.92
C VAL A 91 30.53 4.09 -5.91
N GLY A 92 30.80 2.91 -6.46
CA GLY A 92 29.83 2.19 -7.29
C GLY A 92 28.64 1.69 -6.45
N MET A 93 27.50 1.46 -7.12
CA MET A 93 26.26 1.00 -6.48
C MET A 93 26.07 -0.51 -6.52
N LYS A 94 27.11 -1.33 -6.71
CA LYS A 94 27.02 -2.80 -6.70
C LYS A 94 28.10 -3.40 -5.81
N GLY A 95 27.75 -4.45 -5.08
CA GLY A 95 28.66 -5.19 -4.22
C GLY A 95 29.10 -4.41 -2.98
N THR A 96 30.20 -4.83 -2.38
CA THR A 96 30.77 -4.21 -1.18
C THR A 96 31.40 -2.86 -1.49
N LYS A 97 31.18 -1.88 -0.61
CA LYS A 97 31.87 -0.57 -0.69
C LYS A 97 33.39 -0.79 -0.55
N PRO A 98 34.22 -0.12 -1.37
CA PRO A 98 35.67 -0.35 -1.37
C PRO A 98 36.33 0.15 -0.09
N GLU A 99 37.42 -0.52 0.29
CA GLU A 99 38.31 -0.09 1.37
C GLU A 99 39.03 1.22 0.99
N THR A 100 39.25 2.09 1.98
CA THR A 100 39.74 3.46 1.75
C THR A 100 40.68 3.90 2.86
N ASP A 101 41.69 4.71 2.55
CA ASP A 101 42.47 5.41 3.56
C ASP A 101 41.76 6.71 3.99
N VAL A 102 41.35 6.82 5.26
CA VAL A 102 40.68 8.00 5.82
C VAL A 102 41.67 9.07 6.32
N ARG A 103 42.97 8.82 6.25
CA ARG A 103 44.02 9.79 6.66
C ARG A 103 44.34 10.81 5.58
N VAL A 104 43.88 10.57 4.35
CA VAL A 104 44.11 11.41 3.18
C VAL A 104 42.80 11.92 2.59
N GLY A 105 42.84 13.04 1.87
CA GLY A 105 41.65 13.63 1.23
C GLY A 105 41.18 12.85 -0.01
N GLY A 106 40.75 11.61 0.18
CA GLY A 106 40.39 10.69 -0.91
C GLY A 106 39.21 11.14 -1.79
N LEU A 107 38.33 12.02 -1.31
CA LEU A 107 37.24 12.57 -2.13
C LEU A 107 37.77 13.44 -3.30
N THR A 108 38.79 14.25 -3.02
CA THR A 108 39.39 15.22 -3.95
C THR A 108 40.69 14.72 -4.56
N GLY A 109 41.22 13.61 -4.05
CA GLY A 109 42.51 13.02 -4.45
C GLY A 109 43.70 13.74 -3.82
N ASP A 110 43.49 14.38 -2.67
CA ASP A 110 44.53 15.04 -1.90
C ASP A 110 45.36 14.04 -1.08
N GLY A 111 46.58 14.45 -0.73
CA GLY A 111 47.34 13.83 0.35
C GLY A 111 46.77 14.17 1.75
N PRO A 112 47.56 13.95 2.82
CA PRO A 112 47.15 14.22 4.21
C PRO A 112 46.69 15.67 4.45
N ASP A 113 47.27 16.63 3.75
CA ASP A 113 47.06 18.07 3.97
C ASP A 113 45.74 18.62 3.40
N CYS A 114 45.04 17.85 2.54
CA CYS A 114 43.71 18.22 2.03
C CYS A 114 43.62 19.61 1.36
N VAL A 115 44.70 20.06 0.71
CA VAL A 115 44.80 21.42 0.15
C VAL A 115 43.74 21.69 -0.93
N LYS A 116 43.51 20.76 -1.87
CA LYS A 116 42.47 20.93 -2.90
C LYS A 116 41.07 20.97 -2.28
N ALA A 117 40.84 20.15 -1.25
CA ALA A 117 39.57 20.12 -0.51
C ALA A 117 39.18 21.48 0.08
N GLN A 118 40.14 22.24 0.62
CA GLN A 118 39.90 23.57 1.20
C GLN A 118 39.32 24.61 0.22
N GLY A 119 39.48 24.38 -1.09
CA GLY A 119 38.90 25.19 -2.17
C GLY A 119 37.81 24.48 -2.98
N ALA A 120 37.53 23.19 -2.69
CA ALA A 120 36.53 22.38 -3.37
C ALA A 120 35.29 22.11 -2.52
N ILE A 121 35.40 22.26 -1.20
CA ILE A 121 34.36 21.88 -0.25
C ILE A 121 34.03 23.08 0.64
N LYS A 122 32.75 23.38 0.77
CA LYS A 122 32.23 24.36 1.75
C LYS A 122 31.16 23.72 2.60
N VAL A 123 31.10 24.13 3.86
CA VAL A 123 30.23 23.50 4.86
C VAL A 123 29.49 24.55 5.67
N TRP A 124 28.20 24.33 5.89
CA TRP A 124 27.36 25.15 6.76
C TRP A 124 26.61 24.27 7.74
N ARG A 125 26.50 24.70 8.99
CA ARG A 125 25.51 24.19 9.93
C ARG A 125 24.15 24.81 9.60
N VAL A 126 23.15 23.97 9.32
CA VAL A 126 21.86 24.41 8.77
C VAL A 126 20.64 24.00 9.61
N ALA A 127 20.77 22.99 10.46
CA ALA A 127 19.72 22.62 11.41
C ALA A 127 20.29 21.84 12.60
N LYS A 128 19.44 21.53 13.57
CA LYS A 128 19.73 20.51 14.58
C LYS A 128 19.20 19.15 14.11
N PHE A 129 19.87 18.08 14.50
CA PHE A 129 19.37 16.73 14.27
C PHE A 129 18.38 16.36 15.38
N GLU A 130 17.12 16.75 15.19
CA GLU A 130 16.04 16.59 16.18
C GLU A 130 14.74 16.15 15.48
N ALA A 131 13.91 15.38 16.17
CA ALA A 131 12.66 14.84 15.63
C ALA A 131 11.76 15.95 15.03
N GLY A 132 11.39 15.80 13.75
CA GLY A 132 10.53 16.77 13.06
C GLY A 132 11.21 18.09 12.70
N ALA A 133 12.53 18.24 12.85
CA ALA A 133 13.21 19.50 12.56
C ALA A 133 13.05 19.93 11.09
N LEU A 134 12.84 21.23 10.84
CA LEU A 134 12.99 21.80 9.50
C LEU A 134 14.49 21.90 9.18
N ILE A 135 14.86 21.42 7.99
CA ILE A 135 16.20 21.52 7.43
C ILE A 135 16.20 22.69 6.45
N TYR A 136 17.19 23.56 6.61
CA TYR A 136 17.43 24.69 5.72
C TYR A 136 18.64 24.43 4.82
N ASN A 137 18.78 25.19 3.74
CA ASN A 137 20.04 25.25 2.98
C ASN A 137 20.89 26.47 3.41
N GLN A 138 22.03 26.67 2.75
CA GLN A 138 23.01 27.69 3.08
C GLN A 138 22.46 29.11 2.85
N LYS A 139 21.46 29.26 1.99
CA LYS A 139 20.72 30.51 1.72
C LYS A 139 19.63 30.78 2.77
N GLY A 140 19.43 29.86 3.72
CA GLY A 140 18.36 29.94 4.71
C GLY A 140 16.97 29.59 4.16
N GLU A 141 16.92 28.91 3.01
CA GLU A 141 15.69 28.42 2.36
C GLU A 141 15.28 27.08 2.97
N VAL A 142 13.98 26.82 3.08
CA VAL A 142 13.46 25.55 3.61
C VAL A 142 13.68 24.43 2.59
N PHE A 143 14.33 23.34 3.00
CA PHE A 143 14.70 22.21 2.13
C PHE A 143 13.88 20.95 2.40
N ALA A 144 13.75 20.55 3.67
CA ALA A 144 13.10 19.30 4.06
C ALA A 144 12.62 19.31 5.52
N THR A 145 11.84 18.28 5.90
CA THR A 145 11.55 17.95 7.30
C THR A 145 12.24 16.63 7.68
N LEU A 146 12.92 16.59 8.83
CA LEU A 146 13.53 15.37 9.36
C LEU A 146 12.47 14.48 10.03
N SER A 147 12.39 13.21 9.64
CA SER A 147 11.45 12.26 10.24
C SER A 147 11.73 12.05 11.73
N PRO A 148 10.71 12.11 12.61
CA PRO A 148 10.83 11.70 14.01
C PRO A 148 11.33 10.27 14.19
N GLN A 149 10.88 9.34 13.34
CA GLN A 149 11.24 7.93 13.42
C GLN A 149 12.69 7.67 13.01
N ALA A 150 13.19 8.34 11.96
CA ALA A 150 14.61 8.28 11.63
C ALA A 150 15.48 8.80 12.77
N ALA A 151 15.15 9.98 13.33
CA ALA A 151 15.89 10.55 14.44
C ALA A 151 15.92 9.60 15.65
N GLY A 152 14.78 9.00 15.99
CA GLY A 152 14.66 8.00 17.05
C GLY A 152 15.49 6.73 16.78
N ALA A 153 15.36 6.13 15.60
CA ALA A 153 16.04 4.91 15.21
C ALA A 153 17.57 5.06 15.22
N TYR A 154 18.11 6.14 14.64
CA TYR A 154 19.55 6.39 14.65
C TYR A 154 20.06 6.66 16.07
N THR A 155 19.33 7.44 16.88
CA THR A 155 19.72 7.70 18.28
C THR A 155 19.75 6.41 19.10
N ALA A 156 18.74 5.55 18.97
CA ALA A 156 18.67 4.24 19.62
C ALA A 156 19.82 3.31 19.15
N SER A 157 20.31 3.50 17.94
CA SER A 157 21.47 2.80 17.36
C SER A 157 22.83 3.36 17.80
N GLY A 158 22.84 4.27 18.78
CA GLY A 158 24.06 4.86 19.34
C GLY A 158 24.58 6.09 18.59
N PHE A 159 23.83 6.63 17.63
CA PHE A 159 24.20 7.89 16.97
C PHE A 159 24.00 9.06 17.93
N LYS A 160 25.08 9.78 18.26
CA LYS A 160 25.05 10.91 19.21
C LYS A 160 24.36 12.17 18.66
N GLY A 161 23.97 12.18 17.38
CA GLY A 161 23.28 13.33 16.79
C GLY A 161 24.12 14.59 16.80
N GLY A 162 23.50 15.74 17.04
CA GLY A 162 24.15 17.06 17.11
C GLY A 162 23.51 18.02 16.13
N HIS A 163 24.12 18.17 14.96
CA HIS A 163 23.68 19.12 13.94
C HIS A 163 23.58 18.50 12.56
N VAL A 164 22.79 19.13 11.72
CA VAL A 164 22.74 18.89 10.28
C VAL A 164 23.59 19.94 9.58
N TYR A 165 24.43 19.46 8.67
CA TYR A 165 25.34 20.25 7.87
C TYR A 165 25.00 20.11 6.39
N GLU A 166 24.98 21.23 5.67
CA GLU A 166 25.06 21.23 4.22
C GLU A 166 26.53 21.22 3.80
N VAL A 167 26.88 20.32 2.89
CA VAL A 167 28.21 20.15 2.32
C VAL A 167 28.11 20.42 0.81
N GLU A 168 28.58 21.60 0.38
CA GLU A 168 28.71 21.94 -1.03
C GLU A 168 30.02 21.36 -1.57
N LEU A 169 29.93 20.67 -2.71
CA LEU A 169 31.05 20.09 -3.43
C LEU A 169 31.21 20.73 -4.80
N ASP A 170 32.44 21.12 -5.15
CA ASP A 170 32.86 21.42 -6.52
C ASP A 170 33.15 20.12 -7.25
N ILE A 171 32.27 19.76 -8.19
CA ILE A 171 32.25 18.46 -8.84
C ILE A 171 33.49 18.24 -9.71
N ASP A 172 33.97 19.29 -10.38
CA ASP A 172 35.13 19.20 -11.27
C ASP A 172 36.43 18.91 -10.49
N LYS A 173 36.44 19.22 -9.19
CA LYS A 173 37.58 18.99 -8.29
C LYS A 173 37.53 17.64 -7.57
N LEU A 174 36.49 16.83 -7.75
CA LEU A 174 36.42 15.49 -7.17
C LEU A 174 37.38 14.54 -7.90
N ALA A 175 37.99 13.59 -7.17
CA ALA A 175 38.83 12.55 -7.77
C ALA A 175 38.01 11.56 -8.61
N VAL A 176 36.79 11.29 -8.15
CA VAL A 176 35.79 10.49 -8.86
C VAL A 176 34.56 11.35 -9.05
N GLN A 177 34.13 11.53 -10.29
CA GLN A 177 33.01 12.40 -10.64
C GLN A 177 31.73 11.57 -10.88
N PRO A 178 30.54 12.13 -10.59
CA PRO A 178 29.26 11.52 -10.96
C PRO A 178 29.15 11.27 -12.46
N LYS A 179 28.68 10.08 -12.82
CA LYS A 179 28.54 9.63 -14.21
C LYS A 179 27.12 9.84 -14.74
N SER A 180 26.96 9.80 -16.06
CA SER A 180 25.65 9.90 -16.72
C SER A 180 25.04 8.56 -17.15
N ASP A 181 25.86 7.52 -17.24
CA ASP A 181 25.47 6.18 -17.68
C ASP A 181 25.23 5.20 -16.51
N ALA A 182 25.61 5.58 -15.28
CA ALA A 182 25.43 4.77 -14.09
C ALA A 182 25.25 5.65 -12.85
N PHE A 183 24.36 5.19 -11.95
CA PHE A 183 24.31 5.76 -10.62
C PHE A 183 25.57 5.40 -9.82
N MET A 184 26.04 6.38 -9.06
CA MET A 184 27.06 6.22 -8.03
C MET A 184 26.41 6.43 -6.66
N SER A 185 27.11 6.12 -5.58
CA SER A 185 26.65 6.38 -4.22
C SER A 185 27.69 7.15 -3.44
N PHE A 186 27.26 8.13 -2.66
CA PHE A 186 28.10 8.65 -1.59
C PHE A 186 28.23 7.62 -0.46
N ALA A 187 29.36 7.61 0.21
CA ALA A 187 29.62 6.77 1.38
C ALA A 187 30.55 7.52 2.34
N TRP A 188 30.12 7.67 3.60
CA TRP A 188 30.95 8.20 4.68
C TRP A 188 31.72 7.08 5.36
N MET A 189 33.03 7.02 5.14
CA MET A 189 33.90 5.91 5.56
C MET A 189 34.56 6.21 6.91
N VAL A 190 34.56 5.22 7.79
CA VAL A 190 35.18 5.28 9.13
C VAL A 190 35.95 4.00 9.40
N GLU A 191 36.95 4.06 10.28
CA GLU A 191 37.59 2.86 10.82
C GLU A 191 36.68 2.22 11.87
N PRO A 192 36.33 0.92 11.76
CA PRO A 192 35.55 0.27 12.79
C PRO A 192 36.39 0.03 14.04
N THR A 193 35.81 0.31 15.20
CA THR A 193 36.41 0.03 16.52
C THR A 193 36.68 -1.46 16.72
N ALA A 194 37.56 -1.82 17.66
CA ALA A 194 37.80 -3.22 18.01
C ALA A 194 36.52 -3.95 18.43
N GLN A 195 35.62 -3.26 19.15
CA GLN A 195 34.32 -3.80 19.53
C GLN A 195 33.44 -4.03 18.31
N GLN A 196 33.38 -3.10 17.36
CA GLN A 196 32.62 -3.27 16.11
C GLN A 196 33.17 -4.39 15.24
N LYS A 197 34.50 -4.56 15.15
CA LYS A 197 35.10 -5.71 14.44
C LYS A 197 34.74 -7.05 15.07
N LYS A 198 34.57 -7.10 16.39
CA LYS A 198 34.14 -8.30 17.12
C LYS A 198 32.63 -8.56 16.94
N SER A 199 31.81 -7.52 17.07
CA SER A 199 30.35 -7.62 16.98
C SER A 199 29.86 -7.81 15.55
N LEU A 200 30.51 -7.16 14.59
CA LEU A 200 30.15 -7.11 13.17
C LEU A 200 31.34 -7.58 12.30
N PRO A 201 31.77 -8.85 12.41
CA PRO A 201 33.01 -9.36 11.80
C PRO A 201 32.96 -9.42 10.26
N THR A 202 31.79 -9.57 9.66
CA THR A 202 31.62 -9.66 8.21
C THR A 202 31.51 -8.27 7.58
N LEU A 203 30.77 -7.36 8.22
CA LEU A 203 30.65 -5.96 7.78
C LEU A 203 31.98 -5.20 7.98
N CYS A 204 32.65 -5.41 9.11
CA CYS A 204 33.90 -4.73 9.47
C CYS A 204 35.16 -5.51 9.06
N LYS A 205 35.07 -6.35 8.03
CA LYS A 205 36.22 -7.14 7.53
C LYS A 205 37.30 -6.25 6.93
N ALA A 206 36.92 -5.20 6.21
CA ALA A 206 37.84 -4.22 5.64
C ALA A 206 38.35 -3.23 6.71
N ALA A 207 39.44 -2.51 6.44
CA ALA A 207 39.95 -1.50 7.38
C ALA A 207 38.98 -0.33 7.58
N THR A 208 38.12 -0.04 6.60
CA THR A 208 37.07 0.97 6.71
C THR A 208 35.70 0.42 6.35
N VAL A 209 34.67 1.07 6.89
CA VAL A 209 33.26 0.73 6.72
C VAL A 209 32.45 2.01 6.58
N HIS A 210 31.32 1.95 5.88
CA HIS A 210 30.41 3.08 5.85
C HIS A 210 29.69 3.25 7.21
N SER A 211 29.76 4.44 7.80
CA SER A 211 29.22 4.71 9.13
C SER A 211 27.73 4.40 9.27
N GLN A 212 26.93 4.66 8.23
CA GLN A 212 25.50 4.42 8.30
C GLN A 212 25.16 2.92 8.19
N ASP A 213 25.99 2.11 7.53
CA ASP A 213 25.83 0.64 7.53
C ASP A 213 25.97 0.07 8.95
N LEU A 214 26.87 0.63 9.78
CA LEU A 214 27.01 0.25 11.19
C LEU A 214 25.74 0.58 12.01
N LEU A 215 25.16 1.76 11.77
CA LEU A 215 23.95 2.20 12.47
C LEU A 215 22.74 1.37 12.04
N VAL A 216 22.62 1.07 10.74
CA VAL A 216 21.55 0.20 10.21
C VAL A 216 21.65 -1.21 10.79
N GLU A 217 22.85 -1.82 10.85
CA GLU A 217 23.00 -3.12 11.51
C GLU A 217 22.67 -3.08 13.00
N SER A 218 23.05 -2.02 13.70
CA SER A 218 22.68 -1.85 15.12
C SER A 218 21.17 -1.71 15.30
N PHE A 219 20.50 -0.97 14.41
CA PHE A 219 19.04 -0.87 14.38
C PHE A 219 18.41 -2.25 14.18
N LEU A 220 18.83 -2.99 13.15
CA LEU A 220 18.29 -4.31 12.82
C LEU A 220 18.55 -5.33 13.94
N ALA A 221 19.73 -5.30 14.55
CA ALA A 221 20.05 -6.16 15.70
C ALA A 221 19.11 -5.89 16.89
N ALA A 222 18.85 -4.62 17.22
CA ALA A 222 17.91 -4.25 18.27
C ALA A 222 16.47 -4.74 17.96
N GLN A 223 16.08 -4.80 16.69
CA GLN A 223 14.78 -5.31 16.26
C GLN A 223 14.66 -6.84 16.43
N VAL A 224 15.76 -7.57 16.30
CA VAL A 224 15.81 -9.03 16.57
C VAL A 224 15.65 -9.32 18.06
N ASP A 225 16.28 -8.49 18.91
CA ASP A 225 16.29 -8.66 20.36
C ASP A 225 14.96 -8.26 21.01
N ASP A 226 14.17 -7.39 20.36
CA ASP A 226 12.85 -7.00 20.86
C ASP A 226 11.76 -8.01 20.44
N PRO A 227 11.17 -8.76 21.40
CA PRO A 227 10.14 -9.74 21.10
C PRO A 227 8.85 -9.14 20.54
N ARG A 228 8.63 -7.83 20.60
CA ARG A 228 7.46 -7.18 20.00
C ARG A 228 7.56 -7.13 18.47
N TYR A 229 8.77 -6.94 17.95
CA TYR A 229 9.00 -6.83 16.50
C TYR A 229 9.11 -8.19 15.82
N ARG A 230 9.55 -9.24 16.55
CA ARG A 230 9.67 -10.61 16.04
C ARG A 230 10.46 -10.66 14.71
N HIS A 231 11.45 -9.79 14.56
CA HIS A 231 12.27 -9.74 13.35
C HIS A 231 13.09 -11.01 13.21
N GLN A 232 13.32 -11.45 11.97
CA GLN A 232 14.16 -12.62 11.73
C GLN A 232 15.64 -12.22 11.84
N PRO A 233 16.48 -13.05 12.48
CA PRO A 233 17.89 -12.72 12.66
C PRO A 233 18.69 -12.77 11.36
N THR A 234 18.18 -13.43 10.31
CA THR A 234 18.73 -13.43 8.95
C THR A 234 17.65 -13.89 7.98
N ASN A 235 17.80 -13.61 6.68
CA ASN A 235 16.98 -14.19 5.63
C ASN A 235 17.67 -15.32 4.84
N THR A 236 18.98 -15.57 5.03
CA THR A 236 19.76 -16.52 4.22
C THR A 236 19.75 -17.98 4.73
N GLY A 237 19.11 -18.25 5.87
CA GLY A 237 19.13 -19.56 6.53
C GLY A 237 20.43 -19.88 7.28
N HIS A 238 21.47 -19.06 7.16
CA HIS A 238 22.72 -19.21 7.91
C HIS A 238 22.62 -18.54 9.28
N ALA A 239 23.28 -19.10 10.30
CA ALA A 239 23.33 -18.44 11.60
C ALA A 239 24.02 -17.06 11.52
N PRO A 240 23.52 -16.05 12.25
CA PRO A 240 24.21 -14.77 12.44
C PRO A 240 25.66 -14.95 12.88
N ARG A 241 26.55 -14.06 12.42
CA ARG A 241 27.93 -13.96 12.92
C ARG A 241 28.02 -12.76 13.85
N GLY A 242 28.28 -13.01 15.13
CA GLY A 242 28.24 -11.94 16.14
C GLY A 242 26.82 -11.41 16.31
N SER A 243 26.65 -10.10 16.25
CA SER A 243 25.36 -9.40 16.32
C SER A 243 24.81 -8.99 14.94
N GLU A 244 25.42 -9.44 13.84
CA GLU A 244 24.98 -9.06 12.48
C GLU A 244 23.71 -9.79 12.06
N THR A 245 22.74 -9.03 11.54
CA THR A 245 21.54 -9.64 10.95
C THR A 245 21.81 -10.27 9.58
N SER A 246 22.87 -9.82 8.89
CA SER A 246 23.32 -10.38 7.60
C SER A 246 22.19 -10.50 6.57
N LEU A 247 21.29 -9.50 6.52
CA LEU A 247 20.22 -9.46 5.53
C LEU A 247 20.80 -9.24 4.12
N VAL A 248 20.28 -9.99 3.16
CA VAL A 248 20.64 -9.85 1.73
C VAL A 248 19.45 -9.38 0.90
N GLU A 249 19.73 -8.69 -0.21
CA GLU A 249 18.73 -8.23 -1.17
C GLU A 249 18.04 -9.44 -1.87
N TYR A 250 16.83 -9.23 -2.39
CA TYR A 250 16.16 -10.20 -3.26
C TYR A 250 16.63 -10.02 -4.71
N ASP A 251 16.82 -11.13 -5.42
CA ASP A 251 16.93 -11.11 -6.88
C ASP A 251 15.56 -10.77 -7.46
N VAL A 252 15.39 -9.49 -7.85
CA VAL A 252 14.14 -8.94 -8.37
C VAL A 252 13.67 -9.67 -9.62
N VAL A 253 14.59 -10.03 -10.52
CA VAL A 253 14.23 -10.66 -11.80
C VAL A 253 13.78 -12.10 -11.59
N GLN A 254 14.51 -12.86 -10.78
CA GLN A 254 14.15 -14.25 -10.47
C GLN A 254 12.91 -14.35 -9.59
N THR A 255 12.76 -13.45 -8.62
CA THR A 255 11.57 -13.38 -7.77
C THR A 255 10.33 -13.08 -8.62
N ALA A 256 10.38 -12.08 -9.52
CA ALA A 256 9.27 -11.76 -10.39
C ALA A 256 8.89 -12.90 -11.37
N ARG A 257 9.83 -13.80 -11.70
CA ARG A 257 9.57 -15.00 -12.51
C ARG A 257 9.00 -16.17 -11.71
N LYS A 258 9.13 -16.15 -10.38
CA LYS A 258 8.70 -17.24 -9.49
C LYS A 258 7.62 -16.75 -8.53
N THR A 259 6.37 -16.73 -8.98
CA THR A 259 5.23 -16.26 -8.16
C THR A 259 5.13 -16.93 -6.77
N ARG A 260 5.60 -18.18 -6.61
CA ARG A 260 5.51 -18.98 -5.38
C ARG A 260 6.67 -18.85 -4.39
N SER A 261 7.76 -18.15 -4.75
CA SER A 261 8.97 -18.13 -3.93
C SER A 261 9.76 -16.85 -4.06
N LEU A 262 10.35 -16.41 -2.95
CA LEU A 262 11.29 -15.28 -2.93
C LEU A 262 12.71 -15.79 -3.18
N VAL A 263 13.44 -15.16 -4.10
CA VAL A 263 14.82 -15.56 -4.46
C VAL A 263 15.77 -14.51 -3.92
N LEU A 264 16.77 -14.94 -3.13
CA LEU A 264 17.78 -14.06 -2.56
C LEU A 264 18.97 -13.90 -3.50
N ASP A 265 19.53 -12.69 -3.55
CA ASP A 265 20.85 -12.45 -4.12
C ASP A 265 21.90 -12.44 -3.00
N ALA A 266 22.50 -13.62 -2.75
CA ALA A 266 23.50 -13.80 -1.70
C ALA A 266 24.76 -12.94 -1.89
N SER A 267 24.96 -12.31 -3.05
CA SER A 267 26.09 -11.41 -3.32
C SER A 267 25.85 -9.96 -2.85
N GLN A 268 24.59 -9.58 -2.59
CA GLN A 268 24.22 -8.21 -2.24
C GLN A 268 23.70 -8.14 -0.80
N ARG A 269 24.55 -7.67 0.11
CA ARG A 269 24.12 -7.36 1.49
C ARG A 269 23.26 -6.09 1.50
N LEU A 270 22.27 -6.04 2.38
CA LEU A 270 21.60 -4.80 2.75
C LEU A 270 22.63 -3.77 3.21
N ALA A 271 22.54 -2.55 2.66
CA ALA A 271 23.44 -1.45 2.99
C ALA A 271 22.75 -0.10 2.75
N ALA A 272 23.19 0.95 3.43
CA ALA A 272 22.80 2.31 3.14
C ALA A 272 23.42 2.76 1.81
N TRP A 273 22.59 3.32 0.93
CA TRP A 273 23.00 3.84 -0.37
C TRP A 273 22.47 5.27 -0.54
N HIS A 274 23.28 6.13 -1.16
CA HIS A 274 23.06 7.56 -1.32
C HIS A 274 23.24 7.95 -2.79
N PRO A 275 22.26 7.62 -3.66
CA PRO A 275 22.44 7.58 -5.09
C PRO A 275 22.62 8.97 -5.69
N VAL A 276 23.50 9.08 -6.68
CA VAL A 276 23.74 10.29 -7.46
C VAL A 276 24.00 9.94 -8.92
N ILE A 277 23.45 10.74 -9.83
CA ILE A 277 23.66 10.60 -11.28
C ILE A 277 23.69 11.97 -11.96
N ARG A 278 24.50 12.09 -13.02
CA ARG A 278 24.48 13.26 -13.91
C ARG A 278 23.46 13.04 -15.02
N LEU A 279 22.54 13.99 -15.19
CA LEU A 279 21.51 13.92 -16.22
C LEU A 279 22.12 14.16 -17.61
N PRO A 280 21.54 13.56 -18.68
CA PRO A 280 22.06 13.66 -20.05
C PRO A 280 21.72 15.00 -20.73
N SER A 281 20.66 15.69 -20.28
CA SER A 281 20.25 16.99 -20.79
C SER A 281 19.63 17.85 -19.67
N ASN A 282 19.39 19.13 -19.96
CA ASN A 282 18.62 20.05 -19.11
C ASN A 282 17.11 19.98 -19.37
N THR A 283 16.65 19.00 -20.17
CA THR A 283 15.22 18.84 -20.46
C THR A 283 14.49 18.46 -19.16
N PRO A 284 13.29 19.01 -18.91
CA PRO A 284 12.43 18.55 -17.82
C PRO A 284 12.30 17.01 -17.85
N LEU A 285 12.52 16.35 -16.72
CA LEU A 285 12.34 14.92 -16.59
C LEU A 285 10.86 14.57 -16.77
N LYS A 286 10.59 13.46 -17.45
CA LYS A 286 9.26 12.85 -17.42
C LYS A 286 8.96 12.39 -15.99
N LEU A 287 7.70 12.44 -15.60
CA LEU A 287 7.27 12.07 -14.24
C LEU A 287 6.38 10.83 -14.33
N GLY A 288 6.93 9.70 -13.89
CA GLY A 288 6.14 8.51 -13.58
C GLY A 288 5.59 8.63 -12.17
N HIS A 289 4.36 8.19 -11.91
CA HIS A 289 3.77 8.14 -10.58
C HIS A 289 3.16 6.76 -10.31
N LEU A 290 3.56 6.16 -9.20
CA LEU A 290 3.05 4.90 -8.67
C LEU A 290 2.70 5.11 -7.20
N SER A 291 1.53 4.65 -6.79
CA SER A 291 1.01 4.68 -5.42
C SER A 291 0.20 3.41 -5.19
N ASP A 292 -0.13 3.10 -3.93
CA ASP A 292 -1.02 1.99 -3.58
C ASP A 292 -0.49 0.70 -4.20
N VAL A 293 0.79 0.42 -3.96
CA VAL A 293 1.50 -0.67 -4.62
C VAL A 293 1.42 -1.96 -3.81
N HIS A 294 1.20 -1.87 -2.49
CA HIS A 294 0.85 -2.98 -1.60
C HIS A 294 1.67 -4.26 -1.86
N ILE A 295 3.00 -4.14 -1.79
CA ILE A 295 3.90 -5.30 -1.83
C ILE A 295 3.55 -6.19 -0.65
N ASN A 296 3.30 -7.47 -0.96
CA ASN A 296 2.79 -8.41 0.03
C ASN A 296 3.27 -9.83 -0.31
N VAL A 297 4.26 -10.32 0.45
CA VAL A 297 4.82 -11.68 0.29
C VAL A 297 3.79 -12.78 0.52
N ARG A 298 2.66 -12.49 1.19
CA ARG A 298 1.55 -13.45 1.30
C ARG A 298 1.01 -13.87 -0.05
N HIS A 299 1.06 -13.02 -1.07
CA HIS A 299 0.66 -13.44 -2.43
C HIS A 299 1.50 -14.63 -2.92
N SER A 300 2.77 -14.71 -2.53
CA SER A 300 3.61 -15.88 -2.83
C SER A 300 3.25 -17.11 -2.01
N ALA A 301 2.78 -16.94 -0.77
CA ALA A 301 2.23 -18.04 0.02
C ALA A 301 0.91 -18.56 -0.57
N LEU A 302 -0.03 -17.67 -0.89
CA LEU A 302 -1.32 -18.01 -1.51
C LEU A 302 -1.14 -18.66 -2.88
N ALA A 303 -0.11 -18.25 -3.64
CA ALA A 303 0.19 -18.82 -4.94
C ALA A 303 0.56 -20.31 -4.90
N LYS A 304 0.83 -20.87 -3.71
CA LYS A 304 1.08 -22.30 -3.48
C LYS A 304 -0.19 -23.12 -3.33
N SER A 305 -1.36 -22.48 -3.13
CA SER A 305 -2.61 -23.20 -2.89
C SER A 305 -2.94 -24.13 -4.06
N PRO A 306 -3.03 -25.46 -3.83
CA PRO A 306 -3.40 -26.42 -4.85
C PRO A 306 -4.92 -26.54 -5.05
N ALA A 307 -5.71 -25.87 -4.20
CA ALA A 307 -7.16 -26.01 -4.13
C ALA A 307 -7.85 -25.64 -5.46
N ARG A 308 -8.91 -26.37 -5.77
CA ARG A 308 -9.73 -26.18 -6.97
C ARG A 308 -11.19 -26.00 -6.58
N ILE A 309 -11.94 -25.26 -7.41
CA ILE A 309 -13.39 -25.10 -7.22
C ILE A 309 -14.09 -26.47 -7.34
N ILE A 310 -13.66 -27.28 -8.32
CA ILE A 310 -14.08 -28.67 -8.51
C ILE A 310 -12.85 -29.56 -8.36
N GLU A 311 -12.92 -30.51 -7.43
CA GLU A 311 -11.87 -31.50 -7.14
C GLU A 311 -12.15 -32.83 -7.85
N ASP A 312 -11.08 -33.55 -8.20
CA ASP A 312 -11.08 -34.92 -8.76
C ASP A 312 -11.89 -35.14 -10.06
N ASP A 313 -12.11 -34.09 -10.86
CA ASP A 313 -12.72 -34.21 -12.19
C ASP A 313 -11.83 -33.66 -13.30
N SER A 314 -11.40 -34.51 -14.22
CA SER A 314 -10.51 -34.13 -15.33
C SER A 314 -11.15 -33.19 -16.35
N ARG A 315 -12.49 -33.08 -16.39
CA ARG A 315 -13.20 -32.13 -17.26
C ARG A 315 -13.09 -30.71 -16.73
N PHE A 316 -12.75 -30.52 -15.45
CA PHE A 316 -12.46 -29.23 -14.87
C PHE A 316 -10.98 -28.87 -15.11
N ASP A 317 -10.69 -28.36 -16.30
CA ASP A 317 -9.35 -28.04 -16.81
C ASP A 317 -8.75 -26.71 -16.30
N ARG A 318 -9.35 -26.12 -15.26
CA ARG A 318 -8.96 -24.79 -14.76
C ARG A 318 -7.73 -24.83 -13.86
N PRO A 319 -6.95 -23.73 -13.78
CA PRO A 319 -5.87 -23.62 -12.81
C PRO A 319 -6.40 -23.59 -11.38
N ALA A 320 -5.62 -24.16 -10.45
CA ALA A 320 -5.83 -24.03 -9.01
C ALA A 320 -5.92 -22.55 -8.58
N VAL A 321 -6.61 -22.27 -7.47
CA VAL A 321 -6.85 -20.90 -7.02
C VAL A 321 -5.56 -20.12 -6.76
N GLY A 322 -4.49 -20.78 -6.29
CA GLY A 322 -3.19 -20.12 -6.11
C GLY A 322 -2.60 -19.57 -7.42
N ALA A 323 -2.85 -20.21 -8.56
CA ALA A 323 -2.39 -19.73 -9.86
C ALA A 323 -3.23 -18.55 -10.41
N ARG A 324 -4.30 -18.16 -9.71
CA ARG A 324 -5.19 -17.03 -10.03
C ARG A 324 -4.87 -15.78 -9.20
N VAL A 325 -3.90 -15.82 -8.29
CA VAL A 325 -3.55 -14.65 -7.46
C VAL A 325 -2.85 -13.59 -8.29
N CYS A 326 -3.37 -12.34 -8.29
CA CYS A 326 -2.61 -11.18 -8.74
C CYS A 326 -1.54 -10.84 -7.70
N ASN A 327 -0.27 -11.06 -8.03
CA ASN A 327 0.84 -10.74 -7.14
C ASN A 327 1.29 -9.29 -7.35
N SER A 328 1.03 -8.42 -6.36
CA SER A 328 1.36 -7.00 -6.42
C SER A 328 2.83 -6.70 -6.74
N PHE A 329 3.78 -7.48 -6.21
CA PHE A 329 5.21 -7.26 -6.50
C PHE A 329 5.53 -7.52 -7.97
N ASN A 330 4.98 -8.59 -8.54
CA ASN A 330 5.19 -8.92 -9.96
C ASN A 330 4.61 -7.83 -10.87
N ALA A 331 3.40 -7.35 -10.55
CA ALA A 331 2.75 -6.26 -11.26
C ALA A 331 3.56 -4.96 -11.18
N LEU A 332 3.98 -4.59 -9.97
CA LEU A 332 4.78 -3.39 -9.71
C LEU A 332 6.11 -3.42 -10.48
N LYS A 333 6.80 -4.56 -10.48
CA LYS A 333 8.05 -4.75 -11.23
C LYS A 333 7.86 -4.49 -12.73
N GLU A 334 6.75 -4.96 -13.31
CA GLU A 334 6.42 -4.69 -14.73
C GLU A 334 6.15 -3.21 -14.99
N LEU A 335 5.52 -2.51 -14.06
CA LEU A 335 5.33 -1.05 -14.18
C LEU A 335 6.67 -0.30 -14.10
N PHE A 336 7.59 -0.71 -13.23
CA PHE A 336 8.96 -0.19 -13.18
C PHE A 336 9.66 -0.39 -14.53
N ASP A 337 9.62 -1.60 -15.10
CA ASP A 337 10.19 -1.88 -16.42
C ASP A 337 9.54 -1.03 -17.53
N GLY A 338 8.22 -0.81 -17.45
CA GLY A 338 7.47 0.00 -18.41
C GLY A 338 7.87 1.47 -18.37
N ILE A 339 7.95 2.06 -17.17
CA ILE A 339 8.34 3.46 -16.95
C ILE A 339 9.83 3.65 -17.25
N GLY A 340 10.68 2.74 -16.78
CA GLY A 340 12.14 2.77 -16.96
C GLY A 340 12.65 2.13 -18.26
N ARG A 341 11.76 1.84 -19.22
CA ARG A 341 12.10 1.09 -20.45
C ARG A 341 13.26 1.68 -21.24
N ALA A 342 13.39 3.01 -21.22
CA ALA A 342 14.45 3.72 -21.93
C ALA A 342 15.86 3.44 -21.38
N ARG A 343 15.96 2.92 -20.14
CA ARG A 343 17.21 2.67 -19.41
C ARG A 343 18.12 3.90 -19.34
N LYS A 344 17.51 5.06 -19.13
CA LYS A 344 18.15 6.37 -19.08
C LYS A 344 17.55 7.18 -17.94
N PRO A 345 18.32 8.08 -17.32
CA PRO A 345 17.80 9.00 -16.30
C PRO A 345 17.09 10.20 -16.97
N ASP A 346 16.13 9.94 -17.86
CA ASP A 346 15.26 10.96 -18.49
C ASP A 346 13.85 11.02 -17.87
N THR A 347 13.57 10.08 -16.97
CA THR A 347 12.31 9.91 -16.27
C THR A 347 12.60 9.81 -14.77
N LEU A 348 11.80 10.47 -13.95
CA LEU A 348 11.77 10.33 -12.50
C LEU A 348 10.50 9.59 -12.10
N LEU A 349 10.63 8.58 -11.25
CA LEU A 349 9.52 7.90 -10.62
C LEU A 349 9.21 8.54 -9.26
N LEU A 350 7.99 9.03 -9.10
CA LEU A 350 7.38 9.43 -7.84
C LEU A 350 6.64 8.20 -7.28
N LEU A 351 7.16 7.59 -6.22
CA LEU A 351 6.59 6.40 -5.58
C LEU A 351 6.01 6.78 -4.21
N THR A 352 4.69 6.99 -4.14
CA THR A 352 4.06 7.67 -3.00
C THR A 352 3.22 6.72 -2.15
N GLY A 353 3.76 6.32 -1.00
CA GLY A 353 3.04 5.63 0.07
C GLY A 353 2.38 4.30 -0.28
N ASP A 354 1.94 3.60 0.76
CA ASP A 354 1.31 2.28 0.67
C ASP A 354 2.13 1.31 -0.20
N LEU A 355 3.41 1.26 0.14
CA LEU A 355 4.43 0.40 -0.43
C LEU A 355 4.22 -1.05 -0.06
N ILE A 356 3.83 -1.26 1.19
CA ILE A 356 3.55 -2.56 1.79
C ILE A 356 2.14 -2.54 2.35
N ASP A 357 1.55 -3.70 2.65
CA ASP A 357 0.26 -3.71 3.38
C ASP A 357 0.44 -3.57 4.89
N PHE A 358 1.52 -4.13 5.43
CA PHE A 358 1.83 -4.17 6.86
C PHE A 358 3.27 -4.66 7.06
N THR A 359 3.88 -4.28 8.17
CA THR A 359 5.31 -4.54 8.42
C THR A 359 5.64 -5.98 8.82
N ARG A 360 4.66 -6.79 9.27
CA ARG A 360 4.86 -8.21 9.63
C ARG A 360 4.03 -9.15 8.77
N ASN A 361 4.68 -10.01 8.00
CA ASN A 361 4.00 -10.88 7.04
C ASN A 361 4.46 -12.33 7.12
N ILE A 362 3.63 -13.25 6.62
CA ILE A 362 3.90 -14.68 6.63
C ILE A 362 5.11 -14.99 5.73
N ASP A 363 6.07 -15.78 6.20
CA ASP A 363 7.18 -16.28 5.38
C ASP A 363 6.68 -17.39 4.44
N PRO A 364 6.67 -17.17 3.10
CA PRO A 364 6.19 -18.16 2.15
C PRO A 364 6.95 -19.49 2.22
N ARG A 365 8.21 -19.49 2.69
CA ARG A 365 9.03 -20.70 2.82
C ARG A 365 8.50 -21.64 3.90
N LEU A 366 7.80 -21.10 4.90
CA LEU A 366 7.33 -21.86 6.05
C LEU A 366 5.90 -22.36 5.92
N VAL A 367 5.15 -22.01 4.86
CA VAL A 367 3.72 -22.33 4.75
C VAL A 367 3.46 -23.79 4.35
N GLY A 368 4.35 -24.43 3.59
CA GLY A 368 4.13 -25.77 3.04
C GLY A 368 3.33 -25.76 1.73
N ASP A 369 3.13 -26.94 1.14
CA ASP A 369 2.49 -27.09 -0.18
C ASP A 369 1.10 -27.74 -0.12
N THR A 370 0.70 -28.34 1.01
CA THR A 370 -0.65 -28.92 1.18
C THR A 370 -1.65 -27.86 1.64
N ILE A 371 -2.92 -28.00 1.26
CA ILE A 371 -3.95 -26.99 1.59
C ILE A 371 -4.24 -26.91 3.09
N GLY A 372 -4.30 -28.04 3.79
CA GLY A 372 -4.53 -28.07 5.24
C GLY A 372 -3.40 -27.44 6.06
N GLU A 373 -2.14 -27.61 5.66
CA GLU A 373 -1.01 -26.93 6.30
C GLU A 373 -1.05 -25.42 6.07
N GLN A 374 -1.41 -24.99 4.86
CA GLN A 374 -1.57 -23.57 4.54
C GLN A 374 -2.65 -22.93 5.41
N TRP A 375 -3.84 -23.54 5.49
CA TRP A 375 -4.93 -23.05 6.34
C TRP A 375 -4.54 -22.97 7.82
N LYS A 376 -3.87 -24.00 8.35
CA LYS A 376 -3.40 -24.02 9.74
C LYS A 376 -2.43 -22.88 10.04
N LYS A 377 -1.57 -22.51 9.08
CA LYS A 377 -0.58 -21.42 9.25
C LYS A 377 -1.14 -20.03 8.96
N PHE A 378 -2.18 -19.91 8.13
CA PHE A 378 -2.90 -18.64 7.90
C PHE A 378 -3.77 -18.21 9.09
N ASN A 379 -3.97 -19.08 10.09
CA ASN A 379 -4.59 -18.73 11.35
C ASN A 379 -3.75 -17.69 12.12
N VAL A 380 -3.98 -16.41 11.84
CA VAL A 380 -3.22 -15.30 12.41
C VAL A 380 -3.41 -15.19 13.92
N LEU A 381 -4.60 -15.52 14.45
CA LEU A 381 -4.89 -15.44 15.88
C LEU A 381 -3.99 -16.34 16.73
N ASN A 382 -3.67 -17.53 16.22
CA ASN A 382 -2.81 -18.50 16.92
C ASN A 382 -1.33 -18.38 16.51
N ASN A 383 -1.05 -17.99 15.26
CA ASN A 383 0.30 -18.10 14.73
C ASN A 383 1.08 -16.79 14.65
N PHE A 384 0.44 -15.63 14.85
CA PHE A 384 1.13 -14.35 14.66
C PHE A 384 2.36 -14.18 15.56
N ASN A 385 2.35 -14.75 16.76
CA ASN A 385 3.50 -14.70 17.67
C ASN A 385 4.51 -15.85 17.48
N THR A 386 4.25 -16.77 16.54
CA THR A 386 5.17 -17.86 16.19
C THR A 386 6.44 -17.28 15.58
N ARG A 387 7.58 -17.53 16.25
CA ARG A 387 8.89 -17.00 15.84
C ARG A 387 9.23 -17.44 14.41
N GLY A 388 9.56 -16.48 13.56
CA GLY A 388 9.97 -16.74 12.18
C GLY A 388 8.83 -16.98 11.18
N LEU A 389 7.60 -17.26 11.63
CA LEU A 389 6.47 -17.47 10.72
C LEU A 389 5.90 -16.15 10.20
N TYR A 390 5.78 -15.12 11.04
CA TYR A 390 5.36 -13.76 10.66
C TYR A 390 6.43 -12.71 10.96
N PRO A 391 7.62 -12.78 10.34
CA PRO A 391 8.72 -11.87 10.65
C PRO A 391 8.46 -10.48 10.05
N ARG A 392 9.03 -9.47 10.71
CA ARG A 392 9.00 -8.07 10.27
C ARG A 392 9.95 -7.81 9.09
N GLY A 393 9.59 -6.92 8.17
CA GLY A 393 10.52 -6.34 7.18
C GLY A 393 10.72 -7.12 5.87
N GLN A 394 9.97 -8.20 5.62
CA GLN A 394 10.08 -8.95 4.36
C GLN A 394 9.64 -8.12 3.14
N ASP A 395 8.51 -7.44 3.28
CA ASP A 395 7.92 -6.61 2.22
C ASP A 395 8.79 -5.36 1.96
N ASP A 396 9.31 -4.73 3.03
CA ASP A 396 10.29 -3.64 2.94
C ASP A 396 11.54 -4.04 2.17
N MET A 397 12.07 -5.25 2.40
CA MET A 397 13.25 -5.75 1.69
C MET A 397 12.98 -5.99 0.20
N LEU A 398 11.76 -6.36 -0.19
CA LEU A 398 11.37 -6.43 -1.61
C LEU A 398 11.31 -5.04 -2.24
N ALA A 399 10.71 -4.07 -1.55
CA ALA A 399 10.68 -2.67 -1.99
C ALA A 399 12.11 -2.11 -2.15
N PHE A 400 12.97 -2.34 -1.17
CA PHE A 400 14.39 -1.95 -1.20
C PHE A 400 15.11 -2.53 -2.42
N SER A 401 14.96 -3.84 -2.64
CA SER A 401 15.60 -4.54 -3.76
C SER A 401 15.09 -4.03 -5.12
N LEU A 402 13.80 -3.71 -5.23
CA LEU A 402 13.21 -3.15 -6.45
C LEU A 402 13.71 -1.73 -6.76
N VAL A 403 13.87 -0.87 -5.74
CA VAL A 403 14.45 0.47 -5.92
C VAL A 403 15.92 0.37 -6.33
N ARG A 404 16.67 -0.57 -5.74
CA ARG A 404 18.06 -0.88 -6.16
C ARG A 404 18.13 -1.36 -7.61
N TYR A 405 17.20 -2.22 -8.02
CA TYR A 405 17.04 -2.63 -9.42
C TYR A 405 16.75 -1.44 -10.34
N ALA A 406 15.89 -0.51 -9.94
CA ALA A 406 15.59 0.71 -10.71
C ALA A 406 16.86 1.54 -10.99
N TYR A 407 17.73 1.73 -10.00
CA TYR A 407 18.99 2.46 -10.20
C TYR A 407 20.02 1.69 -11.01
N ASN A 408 20.18 0.39 -10.73
CA ASN A 408 21.25 -0.40 -11.31
C ASN A 408 20.95 -0.83 -12.76
N GLU A 409 19.71 -1.19 -13.06
CA GLU A 409 19.31 -1.81 -14.34
C GLU A 409 18.51 -0.86 -15.22
N LEU A 410 17.63 -0.03 -14.64
CA LEU A 410 16.75 0.88 -15.38
C LEU A 410 17.27 2.33 -15.46
N LYS A 411 18.28 2.68 -14.66
CA LYS A 411 18.77 4.06 -14.51
C LYS A 411 17.64 5.04 -14.19
N LEU A 412 16.65 4.59 -13.42
CA LEU A 412 15.44 5.33 -13.08
C LEU A 412 15.57 5.96 -11.68
N PRO A 413 15.71 7.29 -11.56
CA PRO A 413 15.50 8.02 -10.32
C PRO A 413 14.17 7.66 -9.64
N VAL A 414 14.15 7.48 -8.31
CA VAL A 414 12.95 7.16 -7.53
C VAL A 414 12.86 8.09 -6.32
N PHE A 415 11.77 8.85 -6.19
CA PHE A 415 11.45 9.69 -5.05
C PHE A 415 10.33 9.02 -4.25
N MET A 416 10.54 8.80 -2.96
CA MET A 416 9.64 8.04 -2.10
C MET A 416 9.03 8.89 -1.00
N THR A 417 7.74 8.69 -0.73
CA THR A 417 7.03 9.23 0.44
C THR A 417 6.30 8.11 1.16
N SER A 418 5.94 8.33 2.43
CA SER A 418 5.12 7.39 3.20
C SER A 418 3.63 7.53 2.90
N GLY A 419 2.90 6.42 3.08
CA GLY A 419 1.44 6.31 3.21
C GLY A 419 1.08 5.84 4.61
N ASN A 420 -0.14 5.36 4.82
CA ASN A 420 -0.52 4.85 6.14
C ASN A 420 -0.12 3.39 6.35
N HIS A 421 -0.01 2.57 5.30
CA HIS A 421 0.28 1.14 5.48
C HIS A 421 1.71 0.82 5.93
N GLU A 422 2.68 1.72 5.72
CA GLU A 422 4.00 1.58 6.36
C GLU A 422 3.90 1.65 7.90
N ALA A 423 2.82 2.21 8.45
CA ALA A 423 2.56 2.23 9.89
C ALA A 423 1.80 1.00 10.40
N TYR A 424 1.33 0.11 9.52
CA TYR A 424 0.54 -1.06 9.92
C TYR A 424 1.44 -2.20 10.40
N THR A 425 1.05 -2.85 11.50
CA THR A 425 1.83 -3.96 12.07
C THR A 425 1.31 -5.30 11.58
N VAL A 426 0.00 -5.51 11.75
CA VAL A 426 -0.58 -6.85 11.72
C VAL A 426 -1.24 -7.10 10.37
N PRO A 427 -1.13 -8.32 9.86
CA PRO A 427 -1.89 -8.70 8.70
C PRO A 427 -3.38 -8.86 9.00
N TYR A 428 -4.19 -8.60 8.00
CA TYR A 428 -5.59 -9.03 7.93
C TYR A 428 -5.73 -10.17 6.91
N GLY A 429 -6.76 -11.02 7.06
CA GLY A 429 -7.15 -11.96 6.01
C GLY A 429 -7.76 -11.25 4.81
N ILE A 430 -8.34 -11.99 3.87
CA ILE A 430 -9.17 -11.41 2.79
C ILE A 430 -10.50 -10.85 3.27
N SER A 431 -10.87 -11.07 4.53
CA SER A 431 -12.19 -10.69 4.99
C SER A 431 -12.16 -9.31 5.60
N PRO A 432 -13.05 -8.44 5.12
CA PRO A 432 -13.51 -7.35 5.91
C PRO A 432 -14.93 -7.65 6.37
N ARG A 433 -15.31 -8.90 6.68
CA ARG A 433 -16.61 -9.13 7.32
C ARG A 433 -16.55 -8.52 8.73
N ILE A 434 -17.42 -7.55 9.02
CA ILE A 434 -17.52 -6.98 10.37
C ILE A 434 -18.46 -7.88 11.16
N ASN A 435 -17.92 -8.70 12.06
CA ASN A 435 -18.66 -9.51 13.02
C ASN A 435 -18.61 -8.88 14.43
N ASP A 436 -19.35 -9.49 15.36
CA ASP A 436 -19.42 -9.02 16.76
C ASP A 436 -18.04 -8.96 17.41
N TRP A 437 -17.16 -9.93 17.12
CA TRP A 437 -15.80 -9.97 17.65
C TRP A 437 -14.96 -8.77 17.20
N GLY A 438 -14.92 -8.50 15.89
CA GLY A 438 -14.18 -7.37 15.32
C GLY A 438 -14.74 -6.02 15.79
N GLY A 439 -16.07 -5.91 15.91
CA GLY A 439 -16.72 -4.73 16.49
C GLY A 439 -16.34 -4.51 17.95
N ALA A 440 -16.33 -5.58 18.76
CA ALA A 440 -15.96 -5.49 20.17
C ALA A 440 -14.49 -5.09 20.35
N MET A 441 -13.60 -5.68 19.56
CA MET A 441 -12.19 -5.33 19.52
C MET A 441 -11.98 -3.84 19.21
N GLY A 442 -12.57 -3.33 18.12
CA GLY A 442 -12.42 -1.93 17.74
C GLY A 442 -12.91 -0.98 18.83
N VAL A 443 -14.04 -1.29 19.48
CA VAL A 443 -14.53 -0.50 20.63
C VAL A 443 -13.52 -0.54 21.77
N LEU A 444 -13.07 -1.72 22.19
CA LEU A 444 -12.16 -1.87 23.33
C LEU A 444 -10.83 -1.14 23.12
N GLU A 445 -10.27 -1.19 21.91
CA GLU A 445 -9.01 -0.50 21.56
C GLU A 445 -9.12 1.03 21.63
N ASP A 446 -10.32 1.56 21.43
CA ASP A 446 -10.54 3.00 21.30
C ASP A 446 -10.98 3.67 22.59
N THR A 447 -11.60 2.88 23.46
CA THR A 447 -12.38 3.42 24.58
C THR A 447 -11.91 2.89 25.93
N THR A 448 -10.90 2.01 25.94
CA THR A 448 -10.35 1.43 27.16
C THR A 448 -8.83 1.38 27.14
N ASP A 449 -8.22 1.48 28.30
CA ASP A 449 -6.80 1.21 28.56
C ASP A 449 -6.54 -0.25 28.97
N THR A 450 -7.56 -1.10 28.90
CA THR A 450 -7.56 -2.45 29.45
C THR A 450 -6.83 -3.48 28.59
N LEU A 451 -6.64 -3.18 27.30
CA LEU A 451 -5.93 -4.04 26.36
C LEU A 451 -4.42 -3.75 26.40
N ASP A 452 -3.61 -4.80 26.51
CA ASP A 452 -2.17 -4.67 26.33
C ASP A 452 -1.86 -4.09 24.94
N THR A 453 -1.07 -3.02 24.91
CA THR A 453 -0.66 -2.35 23.68
C THR A 453 0.57 -3.01 23.04
N ARG A 454 1.20 -3.98 23.69
CA ARG A 454 2.45 -4.62 23.23
C ARG A 454 2.26 -6.00 22.62
N SER A 455 1.08 -6.59 22.73
CA SER A 455 0.76 -7.94 22.22
C SER A 455 -0.50 -7.93 21.36
N TRP A 456 -0.68 -9.00 20.59
CA TRP A 456 -1.77 -9.18 19.63
C TRP A 456 -2.33 -10.60 19.70
N GLY A 457 -3.55 -10.78 19.19
CA GLY A 457 -4.19 -12.10 19.08
C GLY A 457 -4.64 -12.67 20.43
N ARG A 458 -4.61 -14.00 20.56
CA ARG A 458 -5.11 -14.71 21.75
C ARG A 458 -4.34 -14.42 23.03
N GLU A 459 -3.06 -14.11 22.90
CA GLU A 459 -2.17 -13.84 24.02
C GLU A 459 -2.30 -12.40 24.55
N ARG A 460 -3.09 -11.55 23.87
CA ARG A 460 -3.21 -10.15 24.26
C ARG A 460 -3.97 -10.04 25.58
N GLY A 461 -3.27 -9.53 26.58
CA GLY A 461 -3.80 -9.39 27.93
C GLY A 461 -4.96 -8.41 27.99
N PHE A 462 -5.99 -8.79 28.75
CA PHE A 462 -7.12 -7.92 29.10
C PHE A 462 -7.13 -7.72 30.62
N THR A 463 -6.78 -6.52 31.08
CA THR A 463 -6.73 -6.16 32.50
C THR A 463 -7.83 -5.16 32.81
N PRO A 464 -8.93 -5.55 33.50
CA PRO A 464 -10.00 -4.62 33.83
C PRO A 464 -9.51 -3.51 34.78
N THR A 465 -9.75 -2.26 34.44
CA THR A 465 -9.46 -1.11 35.32
C THR A 465 -10.67 -0.83 36.21
N THR A 466 -10.67 -1.34 37.46
CA THR A 466 -11.13 -0.69 38.73
C THR A 466 -11.37 -1.73 39.83
N THR A 467 -10.91 -1.43 41.06
CA THR A 467 -11.31 -2.15 42.28
C THR A 467 -12.41 -1.36 42.98
N VAL A 468 -13.60 -1.95 43.18
CA VAL A 468 -14.71 -1.26 43.85
C VAL A 468 -14.73 -1.69 45.33
N ARG A 469 -14.81 -0.72 46.26
CA ARG A 469 -15.07 -1.02 47.67
C ARG A 469 -16.54 -1.32 47.85
N THR A 470 -16.86 -2.53 48.31
CA THR A 470 -18.23 -2.90 48.67
C THR A 470 -18.64 -2.19 49.96
N ARG A 471 -19.95 -1.96 50.15
CA ARG A 471 -20.52 -1.37 51.39
C ARG A 471 -20.19 -2.15 52.67
N HIS A 472 -19.68 -3.38 52.55
CA HIS A 472 -19.29 -4.25 53.66
C HIS A 472 -17.77 -4.40 53.86
N GLY A 473 -16.95 -3.50 53.30
CA GLY A 473 -15.53 -3.41 53.62
C GLY A 473 -14.61 -4.39 52.89
N GLY A 474 -15.12 -5.16 51.91
CA GLY A 474 -14.30 -5.96 51.00
C GLY A 474 -13.97 -5.21 49.71
N GLN A 475 -12.70 -5.23 49.28
CA GLN A 475 -12.32 -4.91 47.90
C GLN A 475 -12.77 -6.07 47.00
N GLN A 476 -13.64 -5.80 46.04
CA GLN A 476 -13.95 -6.74 44.95
C GLN A 476 -13.48 -6.12 43.63
N SER A 477 -12.69 -6.87 42.87
CA SER A 477 -12.43 -6.57 41.46
C SER A 477 -13.71 -6.87 40.69
N VAL A 478 -14.35 -5.83 40.15
CA VAL A 478 -15.53 -5.96 39.29
C VAL A 478 -15.11 -5.46 37.92
N SER A 479 -15.23 -6.28 36.88
CA SER A 479 -14.94 -5.89 35.51
C SER A 479 -16.04 -4.97 34.98
N SER A 480 -16.04 -3.68 35.34
CA SER A 480 -16.90 -2.70 34.70
C SER A 480 -16.11 -1.98 33.61
N ILE A 481 -16.41 -2.30 32.35
CA ILE A 481 -15.97 -1.52 31.20
C ILE A 481 -16.55 -0.08 31.33
N GLY A 482 -15.72 0.94 31.15
CA GLY A 482 -16.08 2.34 31.43
C GLY A 482 -17.19 2.91 30.54
N ALA A 483 -17.77 4.04 30.94
CA ALA A 483 -18.86 4.70 30.19
C ALA A 483 -18.55 5.01 28.71
N PRO A 484 -17.32 5.43 28.32
CA PRO A 484 -16.96 5.63 26.92
C PRO A 484 -17.09 4.36 26.06
N ALA A 485 -16.73 3.21 26.62
CA ALA A 485 -16.76 1.93 25.94
C ALA A 485 -18.17 1.37 25.81
N GLU A 486 -19.02 1.54 26.84
CA GLU A 486 -20.44 1.22 26.76
C GLU A 486 -21.16 2.09 25.71
N LEU A 487 -20.81 3.38 25.62
CA LEU A 487 -21.31 4.25 24.55
C LEU A 487 -20.81 3.79 23.18
N GLY A 488 -19.51 3.51 23.04
CA GLY A 488 -18.90 2.99 21.82
C GLY A 488 -19.56 1.70 21.33
N ARG A 489 -19.81 0.75 22.23
CA ARG A 489 -20.54 -0.50 21.96
C ARG A 489 -21.93 -0.24 21.39
N ARG A 490 -22.72 0.65 22.01
CA ARG A 490 -24.07 0.99 21.53
C ARG A 490 -24.04 1.63 20.14
N VAL A 491 -23.08 2.52 19.91
CA VAL A 491 -22.89 3.19 18.61
C VAL A 491 -22.51 2.17 17.53
N VAL A 492 -21.57 1.28 17.82
CA VAL A 492 -21.14 0.23 16.88
C VAL A 492 -22.28 -0.75 16.59
N ASN A 493 -22.99 -1.24 17.62
CA ASN A 493 -24.15 -2.11 17.43
C ASN A 493 -25.24 -1.45 16.59
N SER A 494 -25.56 -0.18 16.84
CA SER A 494 -26.58 0.53 16.07
C SER A 494 -26.18 0.74 14.62
N ASN A 495 -24.92 1.11 14.36
CA ASN A 495 -24.47 1.46 13.01
C ASN A 495 -24.15 0.25 12.14
N LYS A 496 -23.70 -0.84 12.77
CA LYS A 496 -23.31 -2.06 12.09
C LYS A 496 -24.33 -3.18 12.31
N GLY A 497 -25.44 -2.97 13.02
CA GLY A 497 -26.39 -4.05 13.30
C GLY A 497 -25.76 -5.25 14.00
N LEU A 498 -24.84 -5.00 14.94
CA LEU A 498 -24.11 -6.04 15.68
C LEU A 498 -24.80 -6.37 17.01
N GLY A 499 -24.55 -7.57 17.52
CA GLY A 499 -25.18 -8.16 18.70
C GLY A 499 -24.34 -8.07 19.98
N ILE A 500 -23.35 -7.19 20.05
CA ILE A 500 -22.35 -7.19 21.15
C ILE A 500 -23.04 -6.87 22.48
N GLN A 501 -23.15 -7.86 23.38
CA GLN A 501 -23.75 -7.67 24.71
C GLN A 501 -22.69 -7.34 25.77
N ASP A 502 -21.58 -8.07 25.77
CA ASP A 502 -20.46 -7.92 26.71
C ASP A 502 -19.15 -7.85 25.90
N LEU A 503 -18.47 -6.71 25.92
CA LEU A 503 -17.26 -6.51 25.11
C LEU A 503 -16.14 -7.48 25.50
N ALA A 504 -15.97 -7.80 26.78
CA ALA A 504 -14.88 -8.64 27.26
C ALA A 504 -15.13 -10.11 26.93
N ALA A 505 -16.36 -10.60 27.13
CA ALA A 505 -16.75 -11.94 26.77
C ALA A 505 -16.70 -12.14 25.25
N THR A 506 -17.24 -11.19 24.47
CA THR A 506 -17.18 -11.21 23.01
C THR A 506 -15.74 -11.20 22.51
N TYR A 507 -14.85 -10.38 23.08
CA TYR A 507 -13.43 -10.36 22.71
C TYR A 507 -12.71 -11.69 22.97
N ARG A 508 -13.06 -12.41 24.03
CA ARG A 508 -12.46 -13.71 24.37
C ARG A 508 -12.99 -14.89 23.53
N ASP A 509 -14.05 -14.67 22.74
CA ASP A 509 -14.63 -15.67 21.85
C ASP A 509 -13.96 -15.65 20.47
N PHE A 510 -12.77 -16.26 20.38
CA PHE A 510 -12.00 -16.29 19.14
C PHE A 510 -12.62 -17.12 18.01
N ASP A 511 -13.57 -18.02 18.31
CA ASP A 511 -14.29 -18.75 17.27
C ASP A 511 -15.23 -17.79 16.51
N SER A 512 -15.87 -16.85 17.23
CA SER A 512 -16.62 -15.74 16.62
C SER A 512 -15.78 -14.87 15.68
N ALA A 513 -14.46 -14.76 15.89
CA ALA A 513 -13.57 -14.05 14.98
C ALA A 513 -13.48 -14.69 13.57
N SER A 514 -13.80 -15.99 13.46
CA SER A 514 -13.76 -16.72 12.18
C SER A 514 -15.13 -16.83 11.51
N GLN A 515 -16.19 -16.32 12.15
CA GLN A 515 -17.55 -16.45 11.66
C GLN A 515 -17.86 -15.49 10.51
N TRP A 516 -18.67 -15.99 9.58
CA TRP A 516 -19.26 -15.20 8.53
C TRP A 516 -20.22 -14.15 9.10
N HIS A 517 -20.19 -12.95 8.52
CA HIS A 517 -21.17 -11.91 8.75
C HIS A 517 -21.57 -11.23 7.42
N ASN A 518 -22.77 -10.67 7.39
CA ASN A 518 -23.31 -10.02 6.19
C ASN A 518 -22.64 -8.66 5.93
N ASN A 519 -22.29 -7.91 6.98
CA ASN A 519 -21.59 -6.62 6.83
C ASN A 519 -20.17 -6.79 6.31
N LYS A 520 -19.76 -5.84 5.46
CA LYS A 520 -18.43 -5.80 4.82
C LYS A 520 -17.77 -4.44 5.11
N ALA A 521 -16.49 -4.42 5.49
CA ALA A 521 -15.68 -3.25 5.83
C ALA A 521 -14.85 -2.75 4.64
N ASN A 522 -14.54 -3.63 3.68
CA ASN A 522 -13.80 -3.36 2.45
C ASN A 522 -14.15 -4.39 1.38
N GLU A 523 -15.23 -4.16 0.67
CA GLU A 523 -15.70 -5.09 -0.36
C GLU A 523 -14.62 -5.42 -1.42
N GLY A 524 -13.58 -4.59 -1.62
CA GLY A 524 -12.59 -4.77 -2.68
C GLY A 524 -11.46 -5.79 -2.47
N ILE A 525 -11.16 -6.26 -1.26
CA ILE A 525 -9.87 -6.96 -0.98
C ILE A 525 -9.63 -8.19 -1.89
N ALA A 526 -10.63 -9.07 -2.08
CA ALA A 526 -10.43 -10.21 -2.97
C ALA A 526 -10.36 -9.77 -4.46
N ALA A 527 -11.10 -8.74 -4.85
CA ALA A 527 -11.02 -8.15 -6.20
C ALA A 527 -9.64 -7.53 -6.48
N ASP A 528 -8.98 -6.94 -5.48
CA ASP A 528 -7.62 -6.39 -5.58
C ASP A 528 -6.60 -7.48 -5.98
N HIS A 529 -6.84 -8.72 -5.58
CA HIS A 529 -6.07 -9.91 -5.97
C HIS A 529 -6.58 -10.58 -7.25
N ASN A 530 -7.55 -9.97 -7.94
CA ASN A 530 -8.26 -10.51 -9.09
C ASN A 530 -8.91 -11.86 -8.79
N MET A 531 -9.54 -12.04 -7.62
CA MET A 531 -10.21 -13.26 -7.17
C MET A 531 -11.68 -13.03 -6.80
N THR A 532 -12.54 -14.03 -7.00
CA THR A 532 -13.88 -14.02 -6.40
C THR A 532 -13.79 -14.24 -4.90
N ILE A 533 -14.84 -13.90 -4.14
CA ILE A 533 -14.86 -14.15 -2.68
C ILE A 533 -14.71 -15.64 -2.40
N TYR A 534 -15.35 -16.49 -3.20
CA TYR A 534 -15.26 -17.95 -3.07
C TYR A 534 -13.83 -18.45 -3.32
N GLU A 535 -13.19 -18.02 -4.41
CA GLU A 535 -11.80 -18.42 -4.72
C GLU A 535 -10.83 -17.98 -3.63
N ALA A 536 -10.98 -16.74 -3.14
CA ALA A 536 -10.11 -16.18 -2.13
C ALA A 536 -10.28 -16.91 -0.80
N THR A 537 -11.53 -17.12 -0.37
CA THR A 537 -11.82 -17.85 0.87
C THR A 537 -11.30 -19.27 0.78
N LEU A 538 -11.48 -19.97 -0.34
CA LEU A 538 -10.93 -21.31 -0.56
C LEU A 538 -9.40 -21.36 -0.37
N ALA A 539 -8.67 -20.32 -0.83
CA ALA A 539 -7.23 -20.24 -0.64
C ALA A 539 -6.83 -19.99 0.83
N TYR A 540 -7.55 -19.12 1.54
CA TYR A 540 -7.26 -18.76 2.94
C TYR A 540 -7.74 -19.80 3.96
N GLY A 541 -8.81 -20.52 3.64
CA GLY A 541 -9.44 -21.50 4.51
C GLY A 541 -10.36 -20.91 5.57
N PRO A 542 -10.76 -21.73 6.56
CA PRO A 542 -11.74 -21.37 7.59
C PRO A 542 -11.41 -20.12 8.42
N THR A 543 -10.14 -19.71 8.47
CA THR A 543 -9.69 -18.54 9.23
C THR A 543 -9.71 -17.24 8.41
N TYR A 544 -10.27 -17.24 7.20
CA TYR A 544 -10.30 -16.08 6.30
C TYR A 544 -10.88 -14.80 6.94
N ALA A 545 -11.80 -14.96 7.91
CA ALA A 545 -12.50 -13.88 8.61
C ALA A 545 -11.73 -13.20 9.74
N GLN A 546 -10.60 -13.78 10.18
CA GLN A 546 -9.88 -13.30 11.36
C GLN A 546 -9.15 -11.97 11.09
N ALA A 547 -9.34 -11.02 12.01
CA ALA A 547 -8.54 -9.80 12.14
C ALA A 547 -7.87 -9.77 13.52
N LEU A 548 -6.72 -9.09 13.66
CA LEU A 548 -5.99 -9.02 14.93
C LEU A 548 -6.19 -7.71 15.70
N THR A 549 -6.63 -6.67 15.00
CA THR A 549 -6.80 -5.31 15.51
C THR A 549 -7.84 -4.58 14.68
N GLY A 550 -8.59 -3.68 15.30
CA GLY A 550 -9.33 -2.62 14.61
C GLY A 550 -8.46 -1.37 14.38
N ASN A 551 -7.40 -1.18 15.18
CA ASN A 551 -6.51 -0.02 15.17
C ASN A 551 -5.06 -0.44 14.83
N ASN A 552 -4.75 -0.54 13.53
CA ASN A 552 -3.47 -1.09 13.05
C ASN A 552 -2.35 -0.05 12.92
N TYR A 553 -2.72 1.24 12.83
CA TYR A 553 -1.79 2.34 12.65
C TYR A 553 -0.94 2.58 13.90
N ARG A 554 0.38 2.44 13.77
CA ARG A 554 1.35 2.86 14.80
C ARG A 554 2.48 3.64 14.18
N THR A 555 2.61 4.90 14.58
CA THR A 555 3.61 5.81 14.02
C THR A 555 5.06 5.31 14.22
N GLU A 556 5.32 4.49 15.23
CA GLU A 556 6.63 3.84 15.44
C GLU A 556 7.05 2.88 14.32
N ASN A 557 6.09 2.35 13.55
CA ASN A 557 6.37 1.38 12.50
C ASN A 557 6.98 1.98 11.23
N TYR A 558 6.96 3.31 11.07
CA TYR A 558 7.68 3.96 9.98
C TYR A 558 9.22 3.90 10.13
N ASP A 559 9.74 3.33 11.22
CA ASP A 559 11.18 3.19 11.47
C ASP A 559 11.93 2.53 10.31
N TRP A 560 11.41 1.44 9.73
CA TRP A 560 12.00 0.77 8.56
C TRP A 560 12.02 1.68 7.34
N PHE A 561 10.87 2.30 7.03
CA PHE A 561 10.76 3.21 5.90
C PHE A 561 11.79 4.35 5.99
N TYR A 562 11.81 5.05 7.13
CA TYR A 562 12.66 6.23 7.28
C TYR A 562 14.14 5.91 7.58
N THR A 563 14.45 4.69 7.99
CA THR A 563 15.85 4.26 8.19
C THR A 563 16.49 3.74 6.91
N LEU A 564 15.75 2.97 6.11
CA LEU A 564 16.31 2.29 4.92
C LEU A 564 16.18 3.10 3.63
N PHE A 565 15.07 3.83 3.45
CA PHE A 565 14.82 4.54 2.20
C PHE A 565 15.22 6.00 2.29
N THR A 566 14.70 6.74 3.27
CA THR A 566 15.01 8.17 3.42
C THR A 566 14.76 8.66 4.83
N PRO A 567 15.67 9.44 5.46
CA PRO A 567 15.39 10.01 6.77
C PRO A 567 14.50 11.26 6.72
N LEU A 568 14.12 11.71 5.51
CA LEU A 568 13.33 12.92 5.30
C LEU A 568 11.84 12.55 5.18
N GLU A 569 10.99 13.26 5.91
CA GLU A 569 9.52 13.09 5.86
C GLU A 569 8.90 13.83 4.68
N ASP A 570 9.35 15.07 4.46
CA ASP A 570 8.96 15.91 3.34
C ASP A 570 10.23 16.50 2.70
N VAL A 571 10.25 16.67 1.38
CA VAL A 571 11.41 17.23 0.66
C VAL A 571 11.01 18.13 -0.50
N LEU A 572 11.79 19.18 -0.70
CA LEU A 572 11.70 20.10 -1.84
C LEU A 572 12.98 20.04 -2.68
N ILE A 573 12.86 19.67 -3.95
CA ILE A 573 13.96 19.61 -4.91
C ILE A 573 13.72 20.61 -6.04
N ALA A 574 14.67 21.52 -6.23
CA ALA A 574 14.74 22.43 -7.37
C ALA A 574 15.85 21.98 -8.33
N LEU A 575 15.49 21.27 -9.40
CA LEU A 575 16.45 20.65 -10.32
C LEU A 575 17.20 21.71 -11.15
N GLY A 576 18.51 21.53 -11.29
CA GLY A 576 19.39 22.44 -12.05
C GLY A 576 19.79 23.72 -11.31
N VAL A 577 19.31 23.92 -10.08
CA VAL A 577 19.71 25.06 -9.24
C VAL A 577 21.06 24.78 -8.60
N GLU A 578 22.00 25.71 -8.73
CA GLU A 578 23.27 25.61 -8.01
C GLU A 578 23.19 26.14 -6.57
N PRO A 579 23.93 25.53 -5.63
CA PRO A 579 23.86 25.91 -4.23
C PRO A 579 24.23 27.37 -3.94
N ASP A 580 25.19 27.96 -4.65
CA ASP A 580 25.77 29.27 -4.33
C ASP A 580 25.43 30.41 -5.30
N ARG A 581 24.91 30.09 -6.49
CA ARG A 581 24.49 31.09 -7.48
C ARG A 581 23.00 31.03 -7.78
N PRO A 582 22.37 32.16 -8.12
CA PRO A 582 21.03 32.13 -8.67
C PRO A 582 21.08 31.52 -10.08
N SER A 583 20.47 30.35 -10.23
CA SER A 583 20.15 29.78 -11.55
C SER A 583 18.69 29.34 -11.57
N PRO A 584 18.00 29.47 -12.72
CA PRO A 584 16.63 29.01 -12.82
C PRO A 584 16.59 27.48 -12.67
N ALA A 585 15.63 26.99 -11.90
CA ALA A 585 15.30 25.58 -11.86
C ALA A 585 14.73 25.15 -13.22
N THR A 586 14.99 23.92 -13.63
CA THR A 586 14.29 23.31 -14.77
C THR A 586 12.92 22.76 -14.33
N GLN A 587 12.87 22.20 -13.12
CA GLN A 587 11.66 21.68 -12.48
C GLN A 587 11.76 21.82 -10.97
N VAL A 588 10.63 22.04 -10.31
CA VAL A 588 10.50 22.06 -8.85
C VAL A 588 9.57 20.93 -8.43
N ILE A 589 9.99 20.12 -7.47
CA ILE A 589 9.26 18.93 -7.01
C ILE A 589 9.18 18.98 -5.49
N ALA A 590 7.96 18.95 -4.96
CA ALA A 590 7.70 18.79 -3.54
C ALA A 590 7.05 17.42 -3.30
N ALA A 591 7.74 16.57 -2.54
CA ALA A 591 7.24 15.25 -2.15
C ALA A 591 6.90 15.30 -0.66
N LEU A 592 5.64 15.04 -0.30
CA LEU A 592 5.12 15.23 1.06
C LEU A 592 4.64 13.91 1.63
N GLY A 593 5.10 13.58 2.84
CA GLY A 593 4.74 12.35 3.55
C GLY A 593 3.32 12.37 4.13
N TRP A 594 2.86 11.19 4.56
CA TRP A 594 1.56 11.01 5.21
C TRP A 594 1.40 11.84 6.50
N GLY A 595 2.50 12.03 7.24
CA GLY A 595 2.48 12.59 8.57
C GLY A 595 2.42 11.52 9.66
N GLN A 596 2.07 11.95 10.88
CA GLN A 596 2.28 11.15 12.10
C GLN A 596 0.99 10.57 12.69
N GLY A 597 -0.14 10.61 11.99
CA GLY A 597 -1.41 10.12 12.51
C GLY A 597 -2.46 9.82 11.46
N GLU A 598 -3.37 8.92 11.81
CA GLU A 598 -4.47 8.43 10.99
C GLU A 598 -5.82 8.59 11.70
N ASN A 599 -6.86 8.92 10.93
CA ASN A 599 -8.25 8.81 11.36
C ASN A 599 -9.05 7.97 10.37
N PHE A 600 -9.67 6.88 10.86
CA PHE A 600 -10.53 6.00 10.06
C PHE A 600 -11.95 5.84 10.65
N LYS A 601 -12.28 6.59 11.71
CA LYS A 601 -13.46 6.34 12.56
C LYS A 601 -14.59 7.35 12.38
N ASN A 602 -14.30 8.56 11.93
CA ASN A 602 -15.32 9.61 11.73
C ASN A 602 -16.27 9.84 12.95
N LEU A 603 -15.73 9.72 14.16
CA LEU A 603 -16.46 9.98 15.40
C LEU A 603 -15.91 11.25 16.04
N THR A 604 -16.78 12.23 16.29
CA THR A 604 -16.44 13.40 17.10
C THR A 604 -17.35 13.44 18.33
N MET A 605 -16.76 13.55 19.52
CA MET A 605 -17.50 13.72 20.76
C MET A 605 -17.61 15.20 21.13
N SER A 606 -18.84 15.70 21.28
CA SER A 606 -19.13 17.02 21.85
C SER A 606 -20.06 16.84 23.04
N GLY A 607 -19.51 16.85 24.26
CA GLY A 607 -20.25 16.51 25.48
C GLY A 607 -20.72 15.06 25.48
N VAL A 608 -22.03 14.83 25.60
CA VAL A 608 -22.66 13.49 25.61
C VAL A 608 -23.15 13.04 24.22
N ALA A 609 -23.03 13.89 23.19
CA ALA A 609 -23.50 13.62 21.83
C ALA A 609 -22.34 13.18 20.91
N VAL A 610 -22.57 12.11 20.16
CA VAL A 610 -21.67 11.62 19.12
C VAL A 610 -22.15 12.19 17.78
N THR A 611 -21.29 12.94 17.09
CA THR A 611 -21.58 13.49 15.75
C THR A 611 -20.60 12.93 14.72
N THR A 612 -21.10 12.63 13.52
CA THR A 612 -20.29 12.23 12.36
C THR A 612 -19.96 13.44 11.49
N THR A 613 -18.72 13.58 11.05
CA THR A 613 -18.22 14.74 10.27
C THR A 613 -18.17 14.50 8.76
N ASP A 614 -18.35 13.25 8.36
CA ASP A 614 -18.30 12.76 7.00
C ASP A 614 -19.58 11.98 6.65
N ARG A 615 -20.02 12.16 5.40
CA ARG A 615 -21.15 11.48 4.78
C ARG A 615 -20.97 9.96 4.63
N GLN A 616 -19.74 9.44 4.73
CA GLN A 616 -19.41 8.02 4.64
C GLN A 616 -19.83 7.19 5.88
N GLY A 617 -20.31 7.83 6.96
CA GLY A 617 -20.76 7.13 8.17
C GLY A 617 -19.64 6.86 9.18
N THR A 618 -19.87 6.03 10.19
CA THR A 618 -18.97 5.86 11.37
C THR A 618 -17.70 5.02 11.14
N GLY A 619 -17.41 4.65 9.89
CA GLY A 619 -16.11 4.12 9.48
C GLY A 619 -15.80 4.69 8.12
N ILE A 620 -14.60 5.22 7.94
CA ILE A 620 -14.20 5.98 6.75
C ILE A 620 -12.89 5.45 6.19
N LEU A 621 -12.59 5.81 4.94
CA LEU A 621 -11.25 5.60 4.40
C LEU A 621 -10.22 6.31 5.31
N PRO A 622 -9.08 5.66 5.62
CA PRO A 622 -8.08 6.25 6.51
C PRO A 622 -7.61 7.62 6.03
N ARG A 623 -7.57 8.61 6.92
CA ARG A 623 -7.16 9.98 6.60
C ARG A 623 -5.91 10.41 7.34
N ALA A 624 -5.03 11.12 6.64
CA ALA A 624 -3.88 11.80 7.20
C ALA A 624 -4.32 13.00 8.01
N THR A 625 -4.20 12.87 9.33
CA THR A 625 -4.56 13.92 10.32
C THR A 625 -3.64 15.15 10.25
N GLN A 626 -2.53 15.05 9.51
CA GLN A 626 -1.49 16.06 9.44
C GLN A 626 -1.17 16.54 8.02
N SER A 627 -1.98 16.20 7.02
CA SER A 627 -1.88 16.73 5.66
C SER A 627 -2.85 17.90 5.48
N PHE A 628 -2.49 19.09 4.98
CA PHE A 628 -1.15 19.68 4.80
C PHE A 628 -0.64 20.31 6.11
N SER A 629 0.44 19.81 6.69
CA SER A 629 0.96 20.36 7.95
C SER A 629 1.47 21.80 7.79
N ARG A 630 1.65 22.51 8.91
CA ARG A 630 2.29 23.85 8.87
C ARG A 630 3.67 23.82 8.20
N LYS A 631 4.45 22.76 8.41
CA LYS A 631 5.79 22.58 7.82
C LYS A 631 5.70 22.28 6.32
N GLN A 632 4.76 21.42 5.91
CA GLN A 632 4.48 21.17 4.50
C GLN A 632 4.06 22.45 3.76
N LEU A 633 3.23 23.30 4.37
CA LEU A 633 2.88 24.62 3.81
C LEU A 633 4.06 25.59 3.74
N GLN A 634 5.05 25.48 4.64
CA GLN A 634 6.29 26.28 4.55
C GLN A 634 7.18 25.81 3.40
N LEU A 635 7.36 24.49 3.24
CA LEU A 635 8.05 23.88 2.09
C LEU A 635 7.40 24.28 0.77
N LEU A 636 6.07 24.18 0.68
CA LEU A 636 5.33 24.59 -0.50
C LEU A 636 5.50 26.08 -0.79
N GLY A 637 5.53 26.95 0.23
CA GLY A 637 5.85 28.37 0.08
C GLY A 637 7.23 28.60 -0.56
N GLN A 638 8.25 27.86 -0.11
CA GLN A 638 9.58 27.90 -0.71
C GLN A 638 9.57 27.40 -2.18
N ALA A 639 8.76 26.38 -2.48
CA ALA A 639 8.60 25.87 -3.85
C ALA A 639 8.03 26.93 -4.80
N GLN A 640 7.07 27.76 -4.34
CA GLN A 640 6.53 28.88 -5.12
C GLN A 640 7.60 29.93 -5.42
N ILE A 641 8.52 30.18 -4.47
CA ILE A 641 9.65 31.10 -4.66
C ILE A 641 10.57 30.60 -5.77
N HIS A 642 10.95 29.32 -5.75
CA HIS A 642 11.77 28.73 -6.83
C HIS A 642 11.07 28.77 -8.18
N LYS A 643 9.77 28.45 -8.24
CA LYS A 643 8.98 28.51 -9.48
C LYS A 643 8.92 29.94 -10.04
N ARG A 644 8.67 30.92 -9.18
CA ARG A 644 8.60 32.34 -9.55
C ARG A 644 9.94 32.84 -10.09
N ALA A 645 11.04 32.46 -9.45
CA ALA A 645 12.39 32.83 -9.85
C ALA A 645 12.87 32.15 -11.14
N SER A 646 12.14 31.14 -11.64
CA SER A 646 12.55 30.30 -12.76
C SER A 646 11.51 30.35 -13.90
N PRO A 647 11.65 31.30 -14.86
CA PRO A 647 10.80 31.34 -16.04
C PRO A 647 10.90 30.03 -16.83
N GLY A 648 9.77 29.36 -17.03
CA GLY A 648 9.70 28.06 -17.73
C GLY A 648 9.74 26.82 -16.83
N ALA A 649 10.07 26.96 -15.53
CA ALA A 649 9.98 25.85 -14.59
C ALA A 649 8.53 25.47 -14.28
N SER A 650 8.30 24.18 -14.07
CA SER A 650 7.07 23.63 -13.50
C SER A 650 7.20 23.38 -11.99
N LEU A 651 6.07 23.34 -11.28
CA LEU A 651 5.96 22.89 -9.90
C LEU A 651 5.04 21.65 -9.82
N THR A 652 5.62 20.55 -9.36
CA THR A 652 4.91 19.31 -9.06
C THR A 652 4.81 19.10 -7.55
N VAL A 653 3.62 18.73 -7.07
CA VAL A 653 3.41 18.23 -5.71
C VAL A 653 3.04 16.75 -5.80
N ALA A 654 3.67 15.91 -4.98
CA ALA A 654 3.39 14.48 -4.89
C ALA A 654 3.06 14.11 -3.43
N THR A 655 1.91 13.48 -3.24
CA THR A 655 1.39 13.06 -1.93
C THR A 655 0.83 11.64 -2.04
N HIS A 656 0.80 10.88 -0.95
CA HIS A 656 -0.04 9.67 -0.94
C HIS A 656 -1.51 10.05 -0.66
N PHE A 657 -1.75 10.95 0.31
CA PHE A 657 -3.10 11.43 0.61
C PHE A 657 -3.73 12.18 -0.58
N THR A 658 -5.05 12.07 -0.72
CA THR A 658 -5.81 12.65 -1.84
C THR A 658 -6.80 13.71 -1.38
N ILE A 659 -7.01 14.75 -2.18
CA ILE A 659 -7.91 15.88 -1.85
C ILE A 659 -9.10 15.93 -2.80
N ILE A 660 -8.96 15.42 -4.02
CA ILE A 660 -10.03 15.33 -5.01
C ILE A 660 -10.01 13.93 -5.59
N ASN A 661 -11.13 13.23 -5.41
CA ASN A 661 -11.42 11.95 -6.06
C ASN A 661 -12.92 11.69 -5.91
N TYR A 662 -13.51 11.13 -6.96
CA TYR A 662 -14.91 10.74 -6.91
C TYR A 662 -15.03 9.42 -6.15
N ASP A 663 -16.01 9.33 -5.27
CA ASP A 663 -16.44 8.11 -4.60
C ASP A 663 -16.95 7.06 -5.59
N GLU A 664 -16.95 5.78 -5.19
CA GLU A 664 -17.31 4.65 -6.04
C GLU A 664 -18.66 4.84 -6.78
N PRO A 665 -19.76 5.33 -6.13
CA PRO A 665 -21.05 5.49 -6.80
C PRO A 665 -21.10 6.66 -7.79
N LEU A 666 -20.17 7.61 -7.72
CA LEU A 666 -20.24 8.85 -8.51
C LEU A 666 -19.48 8.68 -9.84
N PRO A 667 -20.14 8.63 -11.01
CA PRO A 667 -19.47 8.45 -12.29
C PRO A 667 -18.74 9.71 -12.75
N TYR A 668 -17.74 9.59 -13.63
CA TYR A 668 -17.06 10.75 -14.24
C TYR A 668 -17.98 11.59 -15.14
N SER A 669 -19.08 11.02 -15.63
CA SER A 669 -20.13 11.73 -16.35
C SER A 669 -21.01 12.63 -15.48
N THR A 670 -20.80 12.65 -14.15
CA THR A 670 -21.55 13.49 -13.20
C THR A 670 -21.49 14.97 -13.60
N ALA A 671 -22.64 15.65 -13.55
CA ALA A 671 -22.72 17.06 -13.86
C ALA A 671 -21.91 17.90 -12.84
N PRO A 672 -21.17 18.95 -13.27
CA PRO A 672 -20.37 19.79 -12.36
C PRO A 672 -21.19 20.42 -11.22
N THR A 673 -22.49 20.64 -11.40
CA THR A 673 -23.37 21.16 -10.35
C THR A 673 -23.54 20.21 -9.16
N GLN A 674 -23.31 18.92 -9.38
CA GLN A 674 -23.38 17.85 -8.38
C GLN A 674 -21.98 17.48 -7.83
N ALA A 675 -20.91 17.93 -8.48
CA ALA A 675 -19.53 17.63 -8.12
C ALA A 675 -18.83 18.81 -7.43
N ARG A 676 -19.25 19.12 -6.18
CA ARG A 676 -18.78 20.29 -5.42
C ARG A 676 -18.46 19.96 -3.98
N PHE A 677 -17.48 20.64 -3.40
CA PHE A 677 -17.16 20.56 -1.97
C PHE A 677 -16.61 21.89 -1.43
N ILE A 678 -16.69 22.09 -0.12
CA ILE A 678 -16.09 23.24 0.57
C ILE A 678 -14.73 22.80 1.12
N PRO A 679 -13.61 23.37 0.65
CA PRO A 679 -12.31 23.08 1.24
C PRO A 679 -12.27 23.61 2.68
N SER A 680 -11.71 22.82 3.60
CA SER A 680 -11.71 23.08 5.04
C SER A 680 -10.30 23.03 5.64
N SER A 681 -10.07 23.78 6.71
CA SER A 681 -8.87 23.70 7.54
C SER A 681 -8.94 22.62 8.64
N SER A 682 -10.09 21.95 8.77
CA SER A 682 -10.38 21.00 9.84
C SER A 682 -11.23 19.81 9.36
N PRO A 683 -11.10 18.63 9.98
CA PRO A 683 -11.91 17.46 9.63
C PRO A 683 -13.41 17.66 9.87
N LEU A 684 -13.81 18.63 10.72
CA LEU A 684 -15.22 18.92 11.02
C LEU A 684 -15.98 19.59 9.87
N GLY A 685 -15.30 20.03 8.82
CA GLY A 685 -15.89 20.79 7.72
C GLY A 685 -16.29 22.22 8.10
N ALA A 686 -17.40 22.70 7.54
CA ALA A 686 -17.97 24.02 7.82
C ALA A 686 -19.22 23.91 8.73
N PRO A 687 -19.04 23.64 10.05
CA PRO A 687 -20.14 23.25 10.94
C PRO A 687 -21.26 24.28 11.05
N LEU A 688 -20.95 25.58 10.95
CA LEU A 688 -21.94 26.67 10.96
C LEU A 688 -22.92 26.64 9.76
N ARG A 689 -22.65 25.82 8.74
CA ARG A 689 -23.48 25.68 7.53
C ARG A 689 -24.02 24.27 7.31
N GLY A 690 -23.83 23.38 8.28
CA GLY A 690 -24.36 22.00 8.24
C GLY A 690 -23.80 21.14 7.10
N GLN A 691 -22.67 21.52 6.49
CA GLN A 691 -22.06 20.73 5.43
C GLN A 691 -20.85 19.95 5.95
N PRO A 692 -20.77 18.63 5.67
CA PRO A 692 -19.62 17.82 6.06
C PRO A 692 -18.37 18.31 5.34
N GLY A 693 -17.21 18.17 5.98
CA GLY A 693 -15.92 18.51 5.35
C GLY A 693 -15.57 17.62 4.17
N PHE A 694 -16.14 16.42 4.14
CA PHE A 694 -15.90 15.39 3.13
C PHE A 694 -17.23 14.89 2.55
N ASN A 695 -17.25 14.72 1.23
CA ASN A 695 -18.37 14.21 0.47
C ASN A 695 -17.88 13.34 -0.72
N HIS A 696 -18.78 12.94 -1.61
CA HIS A 696 -18.47 12.03 -2.72
C HIS A 696 -17.47 12.55 -3.79
N VAL A 697 -16.94 13.77 -3.64
CA VAL A 697 -16.04 14.45 -4.60
C VAL A 697 -14.64 14.68 -4.01
N ASN A 698 -14.56 14.68 -2.68
CA ASN A 698 -13.33 14.78 -1.91
C ASN A 698 -13.30 13.68 -0.86
N THR A 699 -13.67 12.44 -1.21
CA THR A 699 -13.62 11.30 -0.28
C THR A 699 -12.21 10.95 0.18
N GLY A 700 -11.22 11.62 -0.40
CA GLY A 700 -9.82 11.47 -0.09
C GLY A 700 -9.48 11.71 1.37
N THR A 701 -8.18 11.70 1.59
CA THR A 701 -7.59 11.30 2.85
C THR A 701 -6.83 12.45 3.48
N CYS A 702 -7.14 13.69 3.09
CA CYS A 702 -6.51 14.90 3.58
C CYS A 702 -7.38 15.64 4.61
N GLU A 703 -7.00 15.66 5.89
CA GLU A 703 -7.88 16.20 6.94
C GLU A 703 -7.85 17.72 7.12
N ILE A 704 -6.70 18.37 6.91
CA ILE A 704 -6.48 19.75 7.36
C ILE A 704 -5.90 20.64 6.26
N ASN A 705 -6.14 21.95 6.41
CA ASN A 705 -5.60 23.00 5.55
C ASN A 705 -5.86 22.84 4.05
N GLN A 706 -6.96 22.21 3.64
CA GLN A 706 -7.35 22.14 2.23
C GLN A 706 -7.65 23.55 1.71
N ASP A 707 -8.31 24.38 2.51
CA ASP A 707 -8.58 25.80 2.23
C ASP A 707 -7.29 26.56 1.88
N ALA A 708 -6.29 26.50 2.76
CA ALA A 708 -5.01 27.16 2.56
C ALA A 708 -4.29 26.67 1.30
N TYR A 709 -4.38 25.37 0.98
CA TYR A 709 -3.81 24.83 -0.25
C TYR A 709 -4.53 25.35 -1.50
N PHE A 710 -5.87 25.29 -1.54
CA PHE A 710 -6.64 25.77 -2.68
C PHE A 710 -6.47 27.28 -2.91
N GLU A 711 -6.38 28.08 -1.85
CA GLU A 711 -6.20 29.52 -1.96
C GLU A 711 -4.78 29.88 -2.43
N ARG A 712 -3.76 29.28 -1.82
CA ARG A 712 -2.36 29.72 -2.01
C ARG A 712 -1.62 28.98 -3.12
N LEU A 713 -1.99 27.74 -3.43
CA LEU A 713 -1.21 26.83 -4.28
C LEU A 713 -1.95 26.40 -5.55
N VAL A 714 -3.29 26.45 -5.59
CA VAL A 714 -4.08 25.94 -6.73
C VAL A 714 -4.47 27.06 -7.69
N CYS A 715 -3.98 26.97 -8.92
CA CYS A 715 -4.35 27.87 -10.01
C CYS A 715 -5.62 27.34 -10.71
N ALA A 716 -6.76 27.99 -10.44
CA ALA A 716 -8.08 27.62 -10.94
C ALA A 716 -8.93 28.86 -11.26
N ASP A 717 -9.88 28.72 -12.20
CA ASP A 717 -10.80 29.78 -12.60
C ASP A 717 -11.70 30.23 -11.44
N GLY A 718 -12.22 31.46 -11.49
CA GLY A 718 -13.04 32.04 -10.41
C GLY A 718 -12.22 32.42 -9.15
N GLY A 719 -10.91 32.51 -9.29
CA GLY A 719 -9.99 32.95 -8.25
C GLY A 719 -10.16 34.43 -7.85
N THR A 720 -9.61 34.82 -6.70
CA THR A 720 -9.45 36.24 -6.32
C THR A 720 -8.02 36.72 -6.62
N ILE A 721 -7.74 38.02 -6.52
CA ILE A 721 -6.40 38.60 -6.76
C ILE A 721 -5.33 38.02 -5.81
N ALA A 722 -5.73 37.45 -4.66
CA ALA A 722 -4.84 36.83 -3.68
C ALA A 722 -4.49 35.35 -3.99
N ASN A 723 -5.10 34.73 -5.01
CA ASN A 723 -4.91 33.31 -5.31
C ASN A 723 -3.62 33.02 -6.09
N ALA A 724 -3.22 31.75 -6.12
CA ALA A 724 -2.14 31.26 -6.96
C ALA A 724 -2.30 31.65 -8.44
N THR A 725 -1.23 32.17 -9.03
CA THR A 725 -1.14 32.49 -10.46
C THR A 725 -0.44 31.35 -11.21
N PRO A 726 -0.48 31.30 -12.56
CA PRO A 726 0.29 30.31 -13.32
C PRO A 726 1.80 30.28 -13.01
N GLU A 727 2.38 31.41 -12.58
CA GLU A 727 3.79 31.56 -12.23
C GLU A 727 4.14 31.07 -10.82
N THR A 728 3.14 30.86 -9.96
CA THR A 728 3.33 30.55 -8.53
C THR A 728 2.58 29.31 -8.07
N GLY A 729 1.51 28.93 -8.76
CA GLY A 729 0.69 27.77 -8.42
C GLY A 729 1.35 26.44 -8.78
N VAL A 730 0.78 25.37 -8.25
CA VAL A 730 1.12 23.99 -8.61
C VAL A 730 0.62 23.72 -10.02
N ASP A 731 1.46 23.12 -10.87
CA ASP A 731 1.03 22.70 -12.21
C ASP A 731 0.35 21.34 -12.15
N TRP A 732 0.97 20.40 -11.44
CA TRP A 732 0.47 19.04 -11.28
C TRP A 732 0.56 18.58 -9.82
N HIS A 733 -0.57 18.12 -9.28
CA HIS A 733 -0.66 17.44 -8.00
C HIS A 733 -0.87 15.96 -8.27
N PHE A 734 0.10 15.11 -7.95
CA PHE A 734 -0.04 13.66 -7.98
C PHE A 734 -0.49 13.11 -6.62
N SER A 735 -1.49 12.22 -6.63
CA SER A 735 -1.95 11.57 -5.40
C SER A 735 -2.40 10.11 -5.59
N GLY A 736 -2.55 9.40 -4.46
CA GLY A 736 -2.88 7.97 -4.34
C GLY A 736 -4.18 7.68 -3.57
N HIS A 737 -4.24 6.55 -2.88
CA HIS A 737 -5.23 6.17 -1.85
C HIS A 737 -6.70 6.00 -2.29
N SER A 738 -7.02 6.31 -3.55
CA SER A 738 -8.41 6.20 -4.04
C SER A 738 -8.69 4.95 -4.86
N HIS A 739 -7.64 4.25 -5.31
CA HIS A 739 -7.69 3.12 -6.24
C HIS A 739 -8.36 3.44 -7.60
N ARG A 740 -8.65 4.72 -7.87
CA ARG A 740 -9.43 5.19 -9.03
C ARG A 740 -8.67 6.28 -9.77
N SER A 741 -8.09 5.89 -10.91
CA SER A 741 -7.29 6.83 -11.70
C SER A 741 -8.13 7.92 -12.36
N GLY A 742 -7.69 9.17 -12.24
CA GLY A 742 -8.34 10.29 -12.89
C GLY A 742 -7.47 11.54 -12.97
N VAL A 743 -7.68 12.32 -14.02
CA VAL A 743 -7.19 13.70 -14.16
C VAL A 743 -8.37 14.64 -13.99
N TYR A 744 -8.30 15.49 -12.97
CA TYR A 744 -9.36 16.41 -12.58
C TYR A 744 -8.99 17.87 -12.85
N GLU A 745 -9.97 18.62 -13.34
CA GLU A 745 -9.94 20.08 -13.44
C GLU A 745 -10.96 20.67 -12.48
N VAL A 746 -10.62 21.81 -11.90
CA VAL A 746 -11.47 22.51 -10.94
C VAL A 746 -11.62 23.98 -11.24
N ALA A 747 -12.70 24.56 -10.74
CA ALA A 747 -12.92 26.00 -10.67
C ALA A 747 -13.51 26.38 -9.31
N TRP A 748 -13.22 27.59 -8.87
CA TRP A 748 -13.95 28.22 -7.79
C TRP A 748 -15.35 28.59 -8.26
N CYS A 749 -16.35 28.32 -7.43
CA CYS A 749 -17.71 28.78 -7.66
C CYS A 749 -18.34 29.31 -6.38
N GLN A 750 -19.33 30.19 -6.53
CA GLN A 750 -20.13 30.69 -5.43
C GLN A 750 -21.60 30.71 -5.88
N PRO A 751 -22.39 29.68 -5.52
CA PRO A 751 -23.81 29.66 -5.82
C PRO A 751 -24.53 30.82 -5.14
N ALA A 752 -25.64 31.28 -5.74
CA ALA A 752 -26.45 32.39 -5.21
C ALA A 752 -26.93 32.17 -3.76
N SER A 753 -26.98 30.93 -3.30
CA SER A 753 -27.44 30.51 -1.98
C SER A 753 -26.34 30.23 -0.94
N GLY A 754 -25.04 30.39 -1.24
CA GLY A 754 -24.02 29.65 -0.48
C GLY A 754 -22.60 30.24 -0.33
N ALA A 755 -21.77 29.42 0.32
CA ALA A 755 -20.33 29.65 0.53
C ALA A 755 -19.57 29.56 -0.80
N ARG A 756 -18.34 30.09 -0.83
CA ARG A 756 -17.40 29.81 -1.91
C ARG A 756 -16.96 28.35 -1.82
N MET A 757 -16.91 27.66 -2.96
CA MET A 757 -16.68 26.22 -3.04
C MET A 757 -15.75 25.87 -4.21
N ILE A 758 -15.22 24.66 -4.17
CA ILE A 758 -14.54 24.04 -5.31
C ILE A 758 -15.55 23.21 -6.09
N GLN A 759 -15.57 23.40 -7.40
CA GLN A 759 -16.34 22.61 -8.35
C GLN A 759 -15.39 21.83 -9.26
N VAL A 760 -15.59 20.53 -9.39
CA VAL A 760 -14.91 19.72 -10.40
C VAL A 760 -15.59 19.96 -11.74
N THR A 761 -14.86 20.53 -12.69
CA THR A 761 -15.36 20.92 -14.02
C THR A 761 -15.11 19.84 -15.08
N SER A 762 -14.12 18.98 -14.84
CA SER A 762 -13.79 17.85 -15.72
C SER A 762 -13.13 16.72 -14.92
N ALA A 763 -13.44 15.47 -15.29
CA ALA A 763 -12.79 14.27 -14.79
C ALA A 763 -12.60 13.29 -15.97
N VAL A 764 -11.37 12.81 -16.15
CA VAL A 764 -11.02 11.91 -17.27
C VAL A 764 -10.06 10.83 -16.80
N ASP A 765 -10.30 9.58 -17.21
CA ASP A 765 -9.33 8.49 -17.09
C ASP A 765 -8.35 8.51 -18.29
N PRO A 766 -7.06 8.80 -18.09
CA PRO A 766 -6.07 8.87 -19.17
C PRO A 766 -5.73 7.51 -19.81
N GLY A 767 -6.22 6.38 -19.29
CA GLY A 767 -5.98 5.04 -19.83
C GLY A 767 -7.14 4.39 -20.58
N ILE A 768 -8.31 5.05 -20.65
CA ILE A 768 -9.50 4.54 -21.38
C ILE A 768 -9.83 5.37 -22.61
N ARG A 769 -9.62 6.69 -22.55
CA ARG A 769 -9.84 7.53 -23.73
C ARG A 769 -8.67 7.30 -24.71
N ASN A 770 -8.99 7.11 -25.99
CA ASN A 770 -8.00 7.14 -27.08
C ASN A 770 -7.36 8.53 -27.28
N GLU A 771 -7.76 9.51 -26.47
CA GLU A 771 -7.30 10.89 -26.51
C GLU A 771 -6.25 11.09 -25.42
N THR A 772 -5.05 11.45 -25.84
CA THR A 772 -3.99 11.91 -24.94
C THR A 772 -4.49 13.09 -24.12
N VAL A 773 -4.51 12.96 -22.79
CA VAL A 773 -4.86 14.08 -21.91
C VAL A 773 -3.72 15.09 -21.94
N LYS A 774 -4.02 16.33 -22.36
CA LYS A 774 -3.04 17.41 -22.46
C LYS A 774 -3.26 18.44 -21.36
N ALA A 775 -2.28 18.60 -20.50
CA ALA A 775 -2.24 19.50 -19.37
C ALA A 775 -0.92 20.29 -19.36
N PRO A 776 -0.81 21.36 -20.16
CA PRO A 776 0.40 22.17 -20.21
C PRO A 776 0.72 22.81 -18.86
N ALA A 777 2.01 22.91 -18.55
CA ALA A 777 2.48 23.65 -17.38
C ALA A 777 2.09 25.13 -17.47
N ARG A 778 2.03 25.81 -16.31
CA ARG A 778 1.79 27.25 -16.16
C ARG A 778 0.52 27.71 -16.87
N GLN A 779 -0.55 26.94 -16.73
CA GLN A 779 -1.90 27.35 -17.14
C GLN A 779 -2.89 27.28 -15.98
N ARG A 780 -3.05 26.07 -15.43
CA ARG A 780 -3.96 25.76 -14.33
C ARG A 780 -3.53 24.46 -13.69
N THR A 781 -3.78 24.28 -12.41
CA THR A 781 -3.43 23.06 -11.69
C THR A 781 -4.23 21.87 -12.23
N ARG A 782 -3.58 20.71 -12.37
CA ARG A 782 -4.25 19.41 -12.53
C ARG A 782 -4.06 18.56 -11.30
N PHE A 783 -5.15 17.97 -10.84
CA PHE A 783 -5.10 16.90 -9.85
C PHE A 783 -5.08 15.57 -10.60
N ILE A 784 -4.01 14.81 -10.40
CA ILE A 784 -3.74 13.55 -11.06
C ILE A 784 -3.74 12.48 -10.00
N VAL A 785 -4.81 11.71 -9.94
CA VAL A 785 -4.90 10.56 -9.06
C VAL A 785 -4.47 9.33 -9.86
N SER A 786 -3.42 8.66 -9.42
CA SER A 786 -2.99 7.42 -10.06
C SER A 786 -3.84 6.24 -9.60
N SER A 787 -3.89 5.20 -10.44
CA SER A 787 -4.45 3.90 -10.03
C SER A 787 -3.48 3.21 -9.05
N CYS A 788 -3.89 2.07 -8.53
CA CYS A 788 -3.01 1.18 -7.78
C CYS A 788 -1.89 0.63 -8.67
N GLY A 789 -0.65 0.70 -8.18
CA GLY A 789 0.54 0.21 -8.88
C GLY A 789 0.87 -1.27 -8.65
N GLY A 790 0.10 -1.98 -7.82
CA GLY A 790 0.31 -3.41 -7.56
C GLY A 790 -0.98 -4.24 -7.67
N PRO A 791 -2.03 -3.91 -6.89
CA PRO A 791 -3.32 -4.59 -6.99
C PRO A 791 -4.18 -4.13 -8.19
N VAL A 792 -5.28 -4.86 -8.43
CA VAL A 792 -6.32 -4.47 -9.39
C VAL A 792 -7.03 -3.20 -8.93
N GLY A 793 -7.06 -2.18 -9.77
CA GLY A 793 -7.77 -0.92 -9.50
C GLY A 793 -9.26 -0.99 -9.85
N LYS A 794 -9.98 0.10 -9.59
CA LYS A 794 -11.40 0.26 -9.93
C LYS A 794 -11.66 1.52 -10.76
N GLN A 795 -12.77 1.54 -11.48
CA GLN A 795 -13.24 2.70 -12.21
C GLN A 795 -14.78 2.75 -12.27
N ASN A 796 -15.31 3.95 -12.42
CA ASN A 796 -16.70 4.22 -12.76
C ASN A 796 -16.77 5.43 -13.70
N LEU A 797 -16.86 5.19 -15.00
CA LEU A 797 -16.94 6.29 -15.97
C LEU A 797 -18.36 6.82 -16.09
N ASN A 798 -19.34 5.92 -16.12
CA ASN A 798 -20.74 6.19 -16.44
C ASN A 798 -21.67 5.07 -15.94
N GLY A 799 -21.42 4.52 -14.75
CA GLY A 799 -22.24 3.48 -14.11
C GLY A 799 -22.09 2.09 -14.73
N GLU A 800 -21.00 1.82 -15.45
CA GLU A 800 -20.76 0.51 -16.04
C GLU A 800 -20.44 -0.56 -14.97
N LEU A 801 -20.98 -1.77 -15.19
CA LEU A 801 -20.95 -2.88 -14.23
C LEU A 801 -21.43 -2.49 -12.82
N ASP A 802 -22.42 -1.59 -12.73
CA ASP A 802 -22.96 -1.06 -11.47
C ASP A 802 -21.83 -0.60 -10.51
N ASN A 803 -20.84 0.09 -11.09
CA ASN A 803 -19.64 0.66 -10.45
C ASN A 803 -18.50 -0.33 -10.13
N TRP A 804 -18.62 -1.61 -10.51
CA TRP A 804 -17.59 -2.64 -10.31
C TRP A 804 -16.67 -2.85 -11.54
N THR A 805 -16.35 -1.77 -12.25
CA THR A 805 -15.46 -1.86 -13.41
C THR A 805 -14.01 -1.92 -12.96
N LEU A 806 -13.44 -3.12 -13.00
CA LEU A 806 -12.07 -3.38 -12.57
C LEU A 806 -11.04 -2.93 -13.63
N ARG A 807 -9.85 -2.52 -13.17
CA ARG A 807 -8.76 -1.97 -13.97
C ARG A 807 -7.43 -2.68 -13.64
N PRO A 808 -6.58 -2.95 -14.63
CA PRO A 808 -5.28 -3.55 -14.35
C PRO A 808 -4.43 -2.62 -13.48
N PRO A 809 -3.49 -3.18 -12.69
CA PRO A 809 -2.47 -2.39 -12.00
C PRO A 809 -1.80 -1.43 -12.99
N SER A 810 -1.72 -0.15 -12.62
CA SER A 810 -1.23 0.90 -13.52
C SER A 810 -0.66 2.12 -12.80
N GLY A 811 0.27 2.79 -13.47
CA GLY A 811 0.85 4.07 -13.06
C GLY A 811 0.58 5.16 -14.08
N THR A 812 0.77 6.41 -13.67
CA THR A 812 0.64 7.57 -14.56
C THR A 812 1.99 8.00 -15.08
N LEU A 813 2.08 8.40 -16.35
CA LEU A 813 3.27 9.00 -16.95
C LEU A 813 2.92 10.36 -17.54
N LEU A 814 3.57 11.40 -17.03
CA LEU A 814 3.48 12.77 -17.51
C LEU A 814 4.78 13.14 -18.23
N ASP A 815 4.65 13.79 -19.39
CA ASP A 815 5.72 14.54 -20.03
C ASP A 815 5.52 16.05 -19.77
N PRO A 816 6.28 16.65 -18.84
CA PRO A 816 6.15 18.07 -18.50
C PRO A 816 6.41 19.03 -19.66
N ALA A 817 7.21 18.65 -20.65
CA ALA A 817 7.54 19.51 -21.78
C ALA A 817 6.35 19.68 -22.73
N THR A 818 5.54 18.64 -22.91
CA THR A 818 4.36 18.64 -23.80
C THR A 818 3.04 18.78 -23.05
N GLY A 819 3.04 18.50 -21.75
CA GLY A 819 1.85 18.38 -20.90
C GLY A 819 1.09 17.08 -21.12
N ILE A 820 1.64 16.10 -21.85
CA ILE A 820 0.95 14.85 -22.18
C ILE A 820 0.91 13.94 -20.96
N ILE A 821 -0.29 13.45 -20.60
CA ILE A 821 -0.52 12.47 -19.54
C ILE A 821 -1.02 11.17 -20.17
N THR A 822 -0.40 10.05 -19.79
CA THR A 822 -0.71 8.70 -20.23
C THR A 822 -0.68 7.72 -19.06
N GLN A 823 -1.13 6.47 -19.27
CA GLN A 823 -0.98 5.40 -18.30
C GLN A 823 -0.03 4.32 -18.79
N VAL A 824 0.80 3.82 -17.89
CA VAL A 824 1.53 2.55 -18.04
C VAL A 824 0.75 1.51 -17.25
N LYS A 825 0.31 0.44 -17.90
CA LYS A 825 -0.53 -0.59 -17.27
C LYS A 825 0.00 -1.99 -17.54
N THR A 826 -0.21 -2.87 -16.58
CA THR A 826 0.03 -4.30 -16.74
C THR A 826 -1.07 -4.94 -17.60
N GLN A 827 -0.72 -6.02 -18.32
CA GLN A 827 -1.66 -6.73 -19.24
C GLN A 827 -1.42 -8.24 -19.26
N ARG A 828 -0.72 -8.79 -18.26
CA ARG A 828 -0.33 -10.20 -18.23
C ARG A 828 -1.45 -11.03 -17.60
N SER A 829 -1.75 -12.18 -18.22
CA SER A 829 -2.70 -13.17 -17.71
C SER A 829 -2.06 -14.56 -17.79
N SER A 830 -2.57 -15.52 -17.02
CA SER A 830 -1.98 -16.85 -17.01
C SER A 830 -2.05 -17.53 -18.38
N ARG A 831 -3.15 -17.26 -19.10
CA ARG A 831 -3.39 -17.73 -20.47
C ARG A 831 -2.41 -17.12 -21.48
N SER A 832 -2.06 -15.84 -21.35
CA SER A 832 -1.20 -15.14 -22.32
C SER A 832 0.28 -15.24 -22.01
N ALA A 833 0.67 -15.39 -20.74
CA ALA A 833 2.05 -15.37 -20.31
C ALA A 833 2.67 -16.77 -20.07
N GLY A 834 1.84 -17.83 -20.01
CA GLY A 834 2.32 -19.18 -19.70
C GLY A 834 2.86 -19.35 -18.26
N ALA A 835 2.54 -18.41 -17.38
CA ALA A 835 2.98 -18.35 -15.98
C ALA A 835 1.81 -17.90 -15.09
N PRO A 836 1.79 -18.17 -13.77
CA PRO A 836 0.72 -17.72 -12.87
C PRO A 836 0.83 -16.21 -12.59
N LEU A 837 0.55 -15.42 -13.62
CA LEU A 837 0.45 -13.96 -13.60
C LEU A 837 -1.01 -13.62 -13.89
N ASN A 838 -1.70 -12.93 -12.98
CA ASN A 838 -3.13 -12.66 -13.13
C ASN A 838 -3.47 -11.17 -12.96
N GLU A 839 -2.72 -10.32 -13.66
CA GLU A 839 -2.83 -8.86 -13.58
C GLU A 839 -3.96 -8.29 -14.43
N LYS A 840 -4.40 -9.02 -15.46
CA LYS A 840 -5.56 -8.64 -16.28
C LYS A 840 -6.86 -8.95 -15.52
N PRO A 841 -7.67 -7.95 -15.08
CA PRO A 841 -8.87 -8.20 -14.29
C PRO A 841 -9.90 -9.06 -15.03
N ARG A 842 -10.61 -9.93 -14.31
CA ARG A 842 -11.58 -10.87 -14.92
C ARG A 842 -13.00 -10.35 -14.83
N LEU A 843 -13.76 -10.44 -15.93
CA LEU A 843 -15.19 -10.10 -15.93
C LEU A 843 -15.98 -10.96 -14.94
N ALA A 844 -15.57 -12.23 -14.78
CA ALA A 844 -16.12 -13.14 -13.80
C ALA A 844 -16.06 -12.61 -12.36
N VAL A 845 -14.97 -11.92 -12.00
CA VAL A 845 -14.80 -11.33 -10.66
C VAL A 845 -15.77 -10.16 -10.48
N ALA A 846 -15.85 -9.25 -11.45
CA ALA A 846 -16.79 -8.13 -11.39
C ALA A 846 -18.25 -8.58 -11.27
N LEU A 847 -18.67 -9.58 -12.06
CA LEU A 847 -20.03 -10.15 -11.99
C LEU A 847 -20.32 -10.84 -10.65
N ASP A 848 -19.34 -11.55 -10.09
CA ASP A 848 -19.49 -12.17 -8.77
C ASP A 848 -19.71 -11.12 -7.70
N TYR A 849 -18.94 -10.04 -7.75
CA TYR A 849 -19.07 -8.90 -6.85
C TYR A 849 -20.44 -8.22 -6.97
N MET A 850 -20.92 -7.97 -8.19
CA MET A 850 -22.28 -7.46 -8.40
C MET A 850 -23.35 -8.37 -7.76
N ALA A 851 -23.21 -9.69 -7.90
CA ALA A 851 -24.17 -10.65 -7.34
C ALA A 851 -24.12 -10.76 -5.81
N VAL A 852 -22.95 -10.52 -5.22
CA VAL A 852 -22.81 -10.44 -3.76
C VAL A 852 -23.36 -9.12 -3.24
N MET A 853 -23.08 -8.01 -3.93
CA MET A 853 -23.53 -6.68 -3.51
C MET A 853 -25.00 -6.41 -3.78
N SER A 854 -25.67 -7.16 -4.67
CA SER A 854 -27.13 -7.06 -4.88
C SER A 854 -27.95 -7.46 -3.64
N ARG A 855 -27.32 -8.11 -2.66
CA ARG A 855 -27.93 -8.51 -1.38
C ARG A 855 -27.98 -7.37 -0.36
N HIS A 856 -27.34 -6.25 -0.65
CA HIS A 856 -27.26 -5.06 0.19
C HIS A 856 -28.24 -4.01 -0.32
N PRO A 857 -29.40 -3.81 0.34
CA PRO A 857 -30.45 -2.89 -0.13
C PRO A 857 -29.93 -1.46 -0.39
N GLU A 858 -28.96 -1.02 0.42
CA GLU A 858 -28.31 0.29 0.31
C GLU A 858 -27.47 0.48 -0.96
N LYS A 859 -27.04 -0.60 -1.61
CA LYS A 859 -26.22 -0.56 -2.83
C LYS A 859 -27.07 -0.40 -4.09
N ASN A 860 -28.36 -0.73 -4.03
CA ASN A 860 -29.29 -0.63 -5.16
C ASN A 860 -28.78 -1.34 -6.44
N ILE A 861 -28.22 -2.55 -6.28
CA ILE A 861 -27.74 -3.38 -7.39
C ILE A 861 -28.75 -4.49 -7.66
N GLU A 862 -29.17 -4.65 -8.92
CA GLU A 862 -30.03 -5.77 -9.32
C GLU A 862 -29.23 -7.08 -9.36
N THR A 863 -29.86 -8.19 -8.99
CA THR A 863 -29.20 -9.51 -9.06
C THR A 863 -28.81 -9.82 -10.53
N PRO A 864 -27.52 -10.06 -10.84
CA PRO A 864 -27.06 -10.18 -12.22
C PRO A 864 -27.70 -11.34 -13.01
N LEU A 865 -27.95 -12.46 -12.34
CA LEU A 865 -28.49 -13.69 -12.92
C LEU A 865 -29.30 -14.48 -11.87
N SER A 866 -30.52 -14.85 -12.19
CA SER A 866 -31.38 -15.72 -11.36
C SER A 866 -32.16 -16.72 -12.22
N PHE A 867 -32.63 -17.80 -11.59
CA PHE A 867 -33.47 -18.81 -12.24
C PHE A 867 -34.85 -18.83 -11.59
N VAL A 868 -35.89 -18.91 -12.41
CA VAL A 868 -37.27 -18.88 -11.94
C VAL A 868 -37.70 -20.28 -11.49
N PRO A 869 -38.17 -20.46 -10.24
CA PRO A 869 -38.70 -21.75 -9.78
C PRO A 869 -39.80 -22.26 -10.70
N THR A 870 -39.69 -23.53 -11.12
CA THR A 870 -40.47 -24.05 -12.23
C THR A 870 -40.84 -25.51 -12.00
N GLN A 871 -42.05 -25.92 -12.41
CA GLN A 871 -42.43 -27.33 -12.52
C GLN A 871 -41.67 -27.97 -13.70
N LEU A 872 -40.41 -28.33 -13.46
CA LEU A 872 -39.41 -28.66 -14.48
C LEU A 872 -39.89 -29.73 -15.46
N ILE A 873 -40.50 -30.81 -14.95
CA ILE A 873 -40.99 -31.93 -15.76
C ILE A 873 -42.16 -31.49 -16.67
N GLN A 874 -43.10 -30.69 -16.15
CA GLN A 874 -44.23 -30.17 -16.94
C GLN A 874 -43.77 -29.15 -17.99
N GLN A 875 -42.73 -28.38 -17.67
CA GLN A 875 -42.11 -27.44 -18.60
C GLN A 875 -41.10 -28.09 -19.54
N LYS A 876 -41.18 -29.42 -19.74
CA LYS A 876 -40.31 -30.18 -20.66
C LYS A 876 -38.82 -29.91 -20.40
N TRP A 877 -38.44 -29.85 -19.12
CA TRP A 877 -37.07 -29.64 -18.65
C TRP A 877 -36.47 -28.29 -19.04
N ARG A 878 -37.34 -27.28 -19.16
CA ARG A 878 -36.97 -25.89 -19.42
C ARG A 878 -37.05 -25.05 -18.14
N VAL A 879 -36.03 -24.25 -17.87
CA VAL A 879 -35.99 -23.30 -16.74
C VAL A 879 -35.88 -21.87 -17.27
N PRO A 880 -36.79 -20.96 -16.90
CA PRO A 880 -36.65 -19.54 -17.21
C PRO A 880 -35.48 -18.91 -16.46
N VAL A 881 -34.75 -18.03 -17.15
CA VAL A 881 -33.58 -17.31 -16.65
C VAL A 881 -33.86 -15.81 -16.71
N GLU A 882 -33.65 -15.14 -15.58
CA GLU A 882 -33.74 -13.69 -15.43
C GLU A 882 -32.34 -13.09 -15.33
N MET A 883 -32.15 -11.94 -15.98
CA MET A 883 -30.89 -11.19 -15.98
C MET A 883 -31.19 -9.74 -15.61
N SER A 884 -30.29 -9.11 -14.86
CA SER A 884 -30.40 -7.66 -14.60
C SER A 884 -30.34 -6.86 -15.90
N ALA A 885 -30.85 -5.62 -15.87
CA ALA A 885 -30.77 -4.72 -17.01
C ALA A 885 -29.31 -4.52 -17.48
N THR A 886 -28.37 -4.47 -16.53
CA THR A 886 -26.94 -4.34 -16.79
C THR A 886 -26.39 -5.56 -17.54
N VAL A 887 -26.63 -6.79 -17.07
CA VAL A 887 -26.13 -8.02 -17.73
C VAL A 887 -26.79 -8.22 -19.10
N ALA A 888 -28.09 -7.98 -19.21
CA ALA A 888 -28.83 -8.08 -20.48
C ALA A 888 -28.25 -7.14 -21.55
N ARG A 889 -27.89 -5.90 -21.16
CA ARG A 889 -27.25 -4.92 -22.06
C ARG A 889 -25.85 -5.34 -22.50
N LEU A 890 -25.07 -5.95 -21.62
CA LEU A 890 -23.70 -6.41 -21.93
C LEU A 890 -23.67 -7.57 -22.94
N GLN A 891 -24.71 -8.41 -22.97
CA GLN A 891 -24.80 -9.60 -23.80
C GLN A 891 -23.57 -10.54 -23.66
N CYS A 892 -22.98 -10.55 -22.46
CA CYS A 892 -21.71 -11.22 -22.15
C CYS A 892 -21.84 -12.70 -21.80
N ILE A 893 -23.06 -13.23 -21.63
CA ILE A 893 -23.30 -14.67 -21.39
C ILE A 893 -23.36 -15.40 -22.74
N SER A 894 -22.55 -16.45 -22.87
CA SER A 894 -22.53 -17.33 -24.05
C SER A 894 -23.26 -18.65 -23.81
N SER A 895 -23.14 -19.23 -22.60
CA SER A 895 -23.79 -20.49 -22.21
C SER A 895 -23.78 -20.61 -20.67
N ILE A 896 -24.62 -21.50 -20.13
CA ILE A 896 -24.71 -21.83 -18.71
C ILE A 896 -24.57 -23.35 -18.56
N ARG A 897 -23.72 -23.78 -17.63
CA ARG A 897 -23.47 -25.19 -17.30
C ARG A 897 -23.65 -25.41 -15.80
N PHE A 898 -23.89 -26.65 -15.42
CA PHE A 898 -24.06 -27.04 -14.02
C PHE A 898 -23.11 -28.16 -13.66
N TRP A 899 -22.43 -28.01 -12.53
CA TRP A 899 -21.65 -29.07 -11.91
C TRP A 899 -22.46 -29.59 -10.73
N VAL A 900 -22.83 -30.86 -10.75
CA VAL A 900 -23.69 -31.46 -9.71
C VAL A 900 -22.96 -32.64 -9.09
N PHE A 901 -22.78 -32.61 -7.77
CA PHE A 901 -22.16 -33.69 -7.04
C PHE A 901 -23.19 -34.74 -6.66
N GLU A 902 -22.93 -35.99 -7.03
CA GLU A 902 -23.68 -37.13 -6.58
C GLU A 902 -22.87 -37.86 -5.49
N SER A 903 -23.45 -37.89 -4.28
CA SER A 903 -22.93 -38.63 -3.13
C SER A 903 -23.85 -39.78 -2.81
N GLY A 904 -23.32 -41.00 -2.65
CA GLY A 904 -24.17 -42.12 -2.24
C GLY A 904 -23.47 -43.45 -2.28
N ARG A 905 -24.27 -44.50 -2.50
CA ARG A 905 -23.76 -45.82 -2.86
C ARG A 905 -24.46 -46.29 -4.12
N ASP A 906 -23.70 -46.87 -5.04
CA ASP A 906 -24.28 -47.50 -6.23
C ASP A 906 -25.07 -48.78 -5.89
N GLN A 907 -25.60 -49.45 -6.92
CA GLN A 907 -26.37 -50.68 -6.78
C GLN A 907 -25.55 -51.83 -6.14
N GLU A 908 -24.22 -51.76 -6.19
CA GLU A 908 -23.28 -52.71 -5.59
C GLU A 908 -22.83 -52.31 -4.17
N LYS A 909 -23.41 -51.23 -3.62
CA LYS A 909 -23.06 -50.61 -2.33
C LYS A 909 -21.67 -49.97 -2.29
N GLN A 910 -21.02 -49.73 -3.44
CA GLN A 910 -19.77 -48.97 -3.49
C GLN A 910 -20.07 -47.48 -3.36
N VAL A 911 -19.19 -46.74 -2.69
CA VAL A 911 -19.38 -45.30 -2.48
C VAL A 911 -19.24 -44.58 -3.82
N THR A 912 -20.31 -43.89 -4.25
CA THR A 912 -20.26 -42.98 -5.39
C THR A 912 -19.90 -41.58 -4.91
N LYS A 913 -18.77 -41.07 -5.40
CA LYS A 913 -18.33 -39.67 -5.29
C LYS A 913 -18.03 -39.18 -6.70
N GLN A 914 -19.00 -38.56 -7.36
CA GLN A 914 -18.83 -38.17 -8.75
C GLN A 914 -19.42 -36.78 -9.03
N TRP A 915 -18.65 -35.99 -9.78
CA TRP A 915 -19.15 -34.78 -10.41
C TRP A 915 -19.84 -35.10 -11.73
N HIS A 916 -20.96 -34.47 -11.98
CA HIS A 916 -21.64 -34.50 -13.27
C HIS A 916 -21.67 -33.10 -13.86
N LEU A 917 -21.18 -32.98 -15.10
CA LEU A 917 -21.24 -31.75 -15.87
C LEU A 917 -22.47 -31.76 -16.79
N LEU A 918 -23.46 -30.94 -16.47
CA LEU A 918 -24.65 -30.75 -17.28
C LEU A 918 -24.44 -29.56 -18.22
N THR A 919 -24.74 -29.74 -19.50
CA THR A 919 -24.59 -28.70 -20.54
C THR A 919 -25.92 -28.41 -21.22
N PRO A 920 -26.87 -27.75 -20.53
CA PRO A 920 -28.16 -27.42 -21.12
C PRO A 920 -28.01 -26.40 -22.27
N ALA A 921 -28.95 -26.44 -23.20
CA ALA A 921 -29.01 -25.42 -24.26
C ALA A 921 -29.46 -24.09 -23.66
N PHE A 922 -28.68 -23.02 -23.86
CA PHE A 922 -29.02 -21.67 -23.41
C PHE A 922 -29.58 -20.85 -24.57
N GLU A 923 -30.84 -20.42 -24.43
CA GLU A 923 -31.55 -19.58 -25.39
C GLU A 923 -31.68 -18.16 -24.83
N ALA A 924 -30.79 -17.26 -25.26
CA ALA A 924 -30.90 -15.84 -24.95
C ALA A 924 -31.96 -15.19 -25.86
N ASN A 925 -33.06 -14.71 -25.28
CA ASN A 925 -34.12 -13.99 -26.01
C ASN A 925 -34.47 -12.69 -25.27
N ALA A 926 -34.69 -11.63 -26.06
CA ALA A 926 -35.01 -10.28 -25.57
C ALA A 926 -36.30 -10.20 -24.73
N LYS A 927 -37.22 -11.18 -24.85
CA LYS A 927 -38.46 -11.24 -24.04
C LYS A 927 -38.35 -12.14 -22.81
N ALA A 928 -37.67 -13.28 -22.92
CA ALA A 928 -37.45 -14.23 -21.83
C ALA A 928 -36.35 -15.21 -22.22
N SER A 929 -35.31 -15.36 -21.40
CA SER A 929 -34.23 -16.32 -21.66
C SER A 929 -34.49 -17.64 -20.95
N PHE A 930 -34.00 -18.75 -21.50
CA PHE A 930 -34.24 -20.08 -20.94
C PHE A 930 -33.02 -20.97 -21.05
N ILE A 931 -32.94 -21.95 -20.15
CA ILE A 931 -32.09 -23.13 -20.31
C ILE A 931 -32.96 -24.37 -20.52
N THR A 932 -32.50 -25.31 -21.34
CA THR A 932 -33.18 -26.58 -21.61
C THR A 932 -32.22 -27.74 -21.37
N PHE A 933 -32.53 -28.58 -20.40
CA PHE A 933 -31.76 -29.78 -20.10
C PHE A 933 -32.00 -30.88 -21.14
N LYS A 934 -30.98 -31.69 -21.40
CA LYS A 934 -31.06 -32.84 -22.31
C LYS A 934 -31.58 -34.07 -21.55
N THR A 935 -32.08 -35.06 -22.28
CA THR A 935 -32.63 -36.30 -21.69
C THR A 935 -31.65 -37.00 -20.73
N GLU A 936 -30.35 -36.97 -21.02
CA GLU A 936 -29.29 -37.52 -20.17
C GLU A 936 -29.14 -36.78 -18.82
N ASP A 937 -29.39 -35.47 -18.78
CA ASP A 937 -29.28 -34.64 -17.57
C ASP A 937 -30.41 -34.96 -16.57
N HIS A 938 -31.55 -35.48 -17.05
CA HIS A 938 -32.75 -35.71 -16.24
C HIS A 938 -32.49 -36.70 -15.11
N ALA A 939 -31.83 -37.82 -15.43
CA ALA A 939 -31.53 -38.86 -14.45
C ALA A 939 -30.51 -38.36 -13.42
N VAL A 940 -29.53 -37.56 -13.85
CA VAL A 940 -28.53 -36.96 -12.95
C VAL A 940 -29.18 -35.99 -11.96
N LEU A 941 -30.06 -35.09 -12.43
CA LEU A 941 -30.74 -34.14 -11.58
C LEU A 941 -31.60 -34.83 -10.51
N ILE A 942 -32.30 -35.91 -10.88
CA ILE A 942 -33.10 -36.70 -9.94
C ILE A 942 -32.19 -37.49 -8.98
N GLY A 943 -31.15 -38.14 -9.49
CA GLY A 943 -30.21 -38.94 -8.70
C GLY A 943 -29.44 -38.11 -7.68
N ALA A 944 -29.00 -36.91 -8.06
CA ALA A 944 -28.24 -36.01 -7.19
C ALA A 944 -29.03 -35.45 -6.00
N LEU A 945 -30.38 -35.46 -6.04
CA LEU A 945 -31.20 -35.18 -4.87
C LEU A 945 -31.13 -36.32 -3.83
N GLY A 946 -30.83 -37.54 -4.27
CA GLY A 946 -30.74 -38.72 -3.43
C GLY A 946 -32.02 -38.95 -2.61
N LYS A 947 -31.85 -39.04 -1.28
CA LYS A 947 -32.98 -39.10 -0.31
C LYS A 947 -33.32 -37.73 0.30
N GLY A 948 -32.77 -36.64 -0.22
CA GLY A 948 -32.98 -35.27 0.26
C GLY A 948 -33.87 -34.45 -0.67
N THR A 949 -34.19 -33.22 -0.26
CA THR A 949 -34.93 -32.23 -1.09
C THR A 949 -34.02 -31.27 -1.86
N VAL A 950 -32.71 -31.31 -1.60
CA VAL A 950 -31.67 -30.45 -2.17
C VAL A 950 -30.41 -31.27 -2.40
N THR A 951 -29.70 -30.98 -3.49
CA THR A 951 -28.39 -31.55 -3.83
C THR A 951 -27.34 -31.30 -2.75
N ALA A 952 -26.41 -32.24 -2.57
CA ALA A 952 -25.34 -32.12 -1.56
C ALA A 952 -24.36 -30.98 -1.87
N GLN A 953 -23.93 -30.86 -3.13
CA GLN A 953 -23.13 -29.74 -3.62
C GLN A 953 -23.39 -29.54 -5.11
N ALA A 954 -23.54 -28.29 -5.55
CA ALA A 954 -23.56 -27.96 -6.97
C ALA A 954 -22.94 -26.58 -7.23
N PHE A 955 -22.55 -26.34 -8.48
CA PHE A 955 -22.05 -25.05 -8.97
C PHE A 955 -22.71 -24.67 -10.29
N CYS A 956 -22.93 -23.37 -10.48
CA CYS A 956 -23.26 -22.79 -11.76
C CYS A 956 -21.98 -22.26 -12.43
N GLU A 957 -21.77 -22.63 -13.69
CA GLU A 957 -20.72 -22.11 -14.55
C GLU A 957 -21.36 -21.30 -15.68
N VAL A 958 -21.09 -19.99 -15.70
CA VAL A 958 -21.56 -19.07 -16.73
C VAL A 958 -20.41 -18.78 -17.68
N LEU A 959 -20.43 -19.36 -18.89
CA LEU A 959 -19.43 -19.12 -19.91
C LEU A 959 -19.56 -17.69 -20.45
N LEU A 960 -18.50 -16.90 -20.32
CA LEU A 960 -18.48 -15.50 -20.71
C LEU A 960 -17.88 -15.29 -22.10
N ARG A 961 -18.27 -14.17 -22.72
CA ARG A 961 -17.70 -13.63 -23.96
C ARG A 961 -17.56 -12.12 -23.84
N GLN A 962 -16.84 -11.51 -24.80
CA GLN A 962 -16.66 -10.07 -24.87
C GLN A 962 -18.02 -9.34 -24.82
N PRO A 963 -18.23 -8.38 -23.90
CA PRO A 963 -19.44 -7.57 -23.87
C PRO A 963 -19.60 -6.71 -25.13
N LYS A 964 -20.84 -6.38 -25.50
CA LYS A 964 -21.10 -5.29 -26.45
C LYS A 964 -21.00 -3.95 -25.71
N PHE A 965 -20.13 -3.06 -26.18
CA PHE A 965 -19.88 -1.76 -25.54
C PHE A 965 -19.88 -0.60 -26.57
N GLY A 966 -19.94 0.63 -26.04
CA GLY A 966 -20.02 1.88 -26.82
C GLY A 966 -18.66 2.58 -27.04
N LYS A 967 -18.63 3.91 -26.94
CA LYS A 967 -17.46 4.74 -27.30
C LYS A 967 -16.24 4.61 -26.36
N ASN A 968 -16.45 4.25 -25.08
CA ASN A 968 -15.39 4.10 -24.07
C ASN A 968 -15.20 2.62 -23.72
N ASP A 969 -14.30 1.96 -24.45
CA ASP A 969 -14.08 0.52 -24.33
C ASP A 969 -13.19 0.14 -23.14
N TRP A 970 -13.79 -0.03 -21.97
CA TRP A 970 -13.10 -0.60 -20.80
C TRP A 970 -12.82 -2.10 -20.95
N THR A 971 -13.51 -2.80 -21.85
CA THR A 971 -13.46 -4.27 -21.95
C THR A 971 -12.13 -4.79 -22.48
N LYS A 972 -11.36 -3.96 -23.18
CA LYS A 972 -9.97 -4.25 -23.62
C LYS A 972 -9.05 -4.61 -22.46
N ASP A 973 -9.29 -3.99 -21.32
CA ASP A 973 -8.48 -4.15 -20.13
C ASP A 973 -8.86 -5.37 -19.30
N MET A 974 -9.93 -6.10 -19.65
CA MET A 974 -10.40 -7.27 -18.90
C MET A 974 -10.21 -8.59 -19.65
N ASP A 975 -10.09 -9.69 -18.91
CA ASP A 975 -10.33 -11.03 -19.42
C ASP A 975 -11.83 -11.34 -19.35
N CYS A 976 -12.48 -11.31 -20.50
CA CYS A 976 -13.90 -11.62 -20.66
C CYS A 976 -14.17 -13.10 -21.01
N THR A 977 -13.14 -13.95 -20.94
CA THR A 977 -13.19 -15.36 -21.36
C THR A 977 -13.05 -16.36 -20.20
N ASP A 978 -12.67 -15.90 -19.00
CA ASP A 978 -12.79 -16.74 -17.78
C ASP A 978 -14.25 -16.80 -17.36
N SER A 979 -14.78 -18.01 -17.14
CA SER A 979 -16.20 -18.17 -16.81
C SER A 979 -16.47 -17.81 -15.36
N TRP A 980 -17.65 -17.25 -15.11
CA TRP A 980 -18.11 -16.94 -13.77
C TRP A 980 -18.66 -18.20 -13.10
N PHE A 981 -18.07 -18.56 -11.95
CA PHE A 981 -18.44 -19.72 -11.15
C PHE A 981 -18.98 -19.29 -9.79
N PHE A 982 -20.07 -19.90 -9.34
CA PHE A 982 -20.59 -19.69 -7.99
C PHE A 982 -21.36 -20.91 -7.47
N PRO A 983 -21.43 -21.10 -6.13
CA PRO A 983 -22.21 -22.17 -5.52
C PRO A 983 -23.69 -22.12 -5.92
N LEU A 984 -24.28 -23.29 -6.13
CA LEU A 984 -25.68 -23.43 -6.53
C LEU A 984 -26.39 -24.46 -5.66
N GLU A 985 -27.61 -24.13 -5.24
CA GLU A 985 -28.58 -25.07 -4.71
C GLU A 985 -29.54 -25.50 -5.83
N ILE A 986 -29.64 -26.81 -6.02
CA ILE A 986 -30.67 -27.43 -6.86
C ILE A 986 -31.56 -28.26 -5.93
N GLY A 987 -32.87 -27.99 -5.95
CA GLY A 987 -33.83 -28.66 -5.08
C GLY A 987 -35.26 -28.59 -5.57
N VAL A 988 -36.18 -29.19 -4.81
CA VAL A 988 -37.63 -29.20 -5.08
C VAL A 988 -38.44 -28.66 -3.91
N PHE A 989 -39.46 -27.86 -4.20
CA PHE A 989 -40.47 -27.43 -3.24
C PHE A 989 -41.60 -28.47 -3.14
N TRP A 990 -41.98 -28.79 -1.90
CA TRP A 990 -43.08 -29.68 -1.47
C TRP A 990 -42.88 -31.19 -1.67
N THR A 991 -43.23 -31.96 -0.63
CA THR A 991 -43.14 -33.44 -0.55
C THR A 991 -44.49 -34.10 -0.86
N VAL A 992 -44.50 -35.26 -1.50
CA VAL A 992 -45.69 -36.12 -1.58
C VAL A 992 -45.49 -37.32 -0.64
N ARG A 993 -46.36 -37.47 0.36
CA ARG A 993 -46.39 -38.71 1.17
C ARG A 993 -47.00 -39.82 0.33
N LYS A 994 -46.28 -40.94 0.15
CA LYS A 994 -46.81 -42.14 -0.49
C LYS A 994 -46.60 -43.33 0.45
N GLY A 995 -47.68 -43.91 0.96
CA GLY A 995 -47.63 -45.16 1.73
C GLY A 995 -47.01 -45.09 3.14
N GLY A 996 -46.93 -43.91 3.76
CA GLY A 996 -46.40 -43.76 5.13
C GLY A 996 -44.90 -43.47 5.23
N GLU A 997 -44.16 -43.60 4.13
CA GLU A 997 -42.79 -43.09 3.99
C GLU A 997 -42.79 -41.77 3.20
N THR A 998 -41.94 -40.83 3.61
CA THR A 998 -41.70 -39.58 2.87
C THR A 998 -40.81 -39.91 1.67
N ASP A 999 -41.41 -40.04 0.49
CA ASP A 999 -40.65 -40.16 -0.75
C ASP A 999 -40.24 -38.74 -1.19
N TYR A 1000 -38.93 -38.52 -1.29
CA TYR A 1000 -38.33 -37.25 -1.70
C TYR A 1000 -38.24 -37.10 -3.23
N GLY A 1001 -38.84 -38.04 -3.98
CA GLY A 1001 -38.76 -38.09 -5.43
C GLY A 1001 -39.33 -36.86 -6.16
N ALA A 1002 -38.62 -36.43 -7.19
CA ALA A 1002 -39.09 -35.44 -8.14
C ALA A 1002 -40.32 -35.96 -8.91
N THR A 1003 -41.50 -35.44 -8.57
CA THR A 1003 -42.75 -35.77 -9.27
C THR A 1003 -43.02 -34.75 -10.37
N GLY A 1004 -43.91 -35.08 -11.31
CA GLY A 1004 -44.35 -34.14 -12.35
C GLY A 1004 -44.91 -32.82 -11.81
N THR A 1005 -45.38 -32.79 -10.55
CA THR A 1005 -45.96 -31.60 -9.90
C THR A 1005 -44.97 -30.82 -9.02
N SER A 1006 -43.76 -31.37 -8.78
CA SER A 1006 -42.74 -30.73 -7.95
C SER A 1006 -42.20 -29.47 -8.62
N THR A 1007 -42.16 -28.36 -7.88
CA THR A 1007 -41.54 -27.11 -8.35
C THR A 1007 -40.06 -27.15 -8.03
N TRP A 1008 -39.21 -27.22 -9.04
CA TRP A 1008 -37.77 -27.18 -8.90
C TRP A 1008 -37.28 -25.74 -8.73
N PHE A 1009 -36.20 -25.58 -7.98
CA PHE A 1009 -35.47 -24.31 -7.89
C PHE A 1009 -33.98 -24.53 -8.14
N PHE A 1010 -33.39 -23.53 -8.78
CA PHE A 1010 -31.96 -23.41 -9.03
C PHE A 1010 -31.59 -22.03 -8.50
N ARG A 1011 -30.85 -21.94 -7.40
CA ARG A 1011 -30.55 -20.63 -6.81
C ARG A 1011 -29.17 -20.60 -6.23
N ARG A 1012 -28.50 -19.45 -6.33
CA ARG A 1012 -27.32 -19.19 -5.51
C ARG A 1012 -27.77 -19.17 -4.05
N PRO A 1013 -27.18 -19.98 -3.15
CA PRO A 1013 -27.56 -19.99 -1.73
C PRO A 1013 -27.46 -18.60 -1.12
N ALA A 1014 -28.34 -18.28 -0.18
CA ALA A 1014 -28.25 -17.03 0.57
C ALA A 1014 -27.09 -17.08 1.57
N MET A 1015 -26.64 -15.90 2.03
CA MET A 1015 -25.66 -15.77 3.12
C MET A 1015 -24.34 -16.53 2.83
N GLU A 1016 -23.76 -17.17 3.85
CA GLU A 1016 -22.45 -17.82 3.83
C GLU A 1016 -22.27 -18.83 2.69
N GLN A 1017 -23.24 -19.73 2.50
CA GLN A 1017 -23.16 -20.81 1.51
C GLN A 1017 -23.08 -20.30 0.07
N GLY A 1018 -23.50 -19.06 -0.19
CA GLY A 1018 -23.40 -18.44 -1.51
C GLY A 1018 -22.07 -17.77 -1.80
N GLU A 1019 -21.21 -17.61 -0.79
CA GLU A 1019 -19.99 -16.78 -0.84
C GLU A 1019 -18.73 -17.54 -0.40
N VAL A 1020 -18.88 -18.56 0.43
CA VAL A 1020 -17.80 -19.26 1.14
C VAL A 1020 -17.89 -20.76 0.86
N PRO A 1021 -16.76 -21.47 0.69
CA PRO A 1021 -16.73 -22.92 0.56
C PRO A 1021 -17.35 -23.66 1.74
N ASP A 1022 -18.00 -24.79 1.45
CA ASP A 1022 -18.37 -25.76 2.49
C ASP A 1022 -17.12 -26.55 2.91
N TRP A 1023 -16.49 -26.08 3.99
CA TRP A 1023 -15.28 -26.67 4.55
C TRP A 1023 -15.47 -28.12 5.00
N LYS A 1024 -16.67 -28.47 5.49
CA LYS A 1024 -16.97 -29.83 5.96
C LYS A 1024 -17.10 -30.77 4.78
N PHE A 1025 -17.82 -30.35 3.74
CA PHE A 1025 -17.91 -31.09 2.48
C PHE A 1025 -16.52 -31.40 1.91
N LEU A 1026 -15.63 -30.39 1.86
CA LEU A 1026 -14.26 -30.56 1.39
C LEU A 1026 -13.46 -31.54 2.25
N ALA A 1027 -13.53 -31.41 3.57
CA ALA A 1027 -12.82 -32.30 4.50
C ALA A 1027 -13.32 -33.75 4.46
N GLU A 1028 -14.62 -33.97 4.27
CA GLU A 1028 -15.24 -35.30 4.21
C GLU A 1028 -14.96 -36.01 2.88
N ASN A 1029 -14.99 -35.27 1.77
CA ASN A 1029 -14.88 -35.86 0.44
C ASN A 1029 -13.45 -35.92 -0.09
N TYR A 1030 -12.61 -34.95 0.29
CA TYR A 1030 -11.27 -34.73 -0.29
C TYR A 1030 -10.15 -34.68 0.75
N LYS A 1031 -10.28 -35.43 1.85
CA LYS A 1031 -9.22 -35.55 2.88
C LYS A 1031 -7.86 -35.94 2.28
N ASP A 1032 -7.86 -36.83 1.28
CA ASP A 1032 -6.64 -37.30 0.61
C ASP A 1032 -5.94 -36.21 -0.21
N ASN A 1033 -6.68 -35.16 -0.61
CA ASN A 1033 -6.12 -33.96 -1.25
C ASN A 1033 -5.59 -32.94 -0.21
N GLY A 1034 -5.57 -33.31 1.08
CA GLY A 1034 -5.00 -32.53 2.17
C GLY A 1034 -5.98 -31.56 2.85
N TYR A 1035 -7.27 -31.64 2.55
CA TYR A 1035 -8.31 -30.86 3.23
C TYR A 1035 -8.50 -31.33 4.68
N VAL A 1036 -8.71 -30.38 5.60
CA VAL A 1036 -8.84 -30.63 7.04
C VAL A 1036 -10.17 -30.10 7.56
N GLN A 1037 -10.67 -30.67 8.66
CA GLN A 1037 -11.88 -30.17 9.31
C GLN A 1037 -11.68 -28.71 9.76
N PRO A 1038 -12.70 -27.83 9.66
CA PRO A 1038 -12.54 -26.42 10.00
C PRO A 1038 -12.05 -26.19 11.44
N GLN A 1039 -12.45 -27.03 12.40
CA GLN A 1039 -11.96 -26.98 13.78
C GLN A 1039 -10.45 -27.22 13.87
N GLU A 1040 -9.87 -28.10 13.06
CA GLU A 1040 -8.41 -28.34 13.05
C GLU A 1040 -7.63 -27.14 12.51
N ALA A 1041 -8.23 -26.33 11.63
CA ALA A 1041 -7.64 -25.10 11.11
C ALA A 1041 -7.76 -23.94 12.13
N ILE A 1042 -8.89 -23.84 12.82
CA ILE A 1042 -9.18 -22.76 13.79
C ILE A 1042 -8.49 -23.01 15.15
N ASN A 1043 -8.46 -24.26 15.62
CA ASN A 1043 -7.93 -24.69 16.91
C ASN A 1043 -6.97 -25.89 16.74
N PRO A 1044 -5.74 -25.66 16.25
CA PRO A 1044 -4.79 -26.74 15.93
C PRO A 1044 -4.33 -27.56 17.14
N ASP A 1045 -4.47 -27.03 18.37
CA ASP A 1045 -4.09 -27.71 19.63
C ASP A 1045 -5.21 -28.58 20.22
N ASP A 1046 -6.45 -28.48 19.73
CA ASP A 1046 -7.59 -29.31 20.14
C ASP A 1046 -7.54 -30.66 19.41
N LYS A 1047 -6.48 -31.45 19.69
CA LYS A 1047 -6.51 -32.89 19.41
C LYS A 1047 -7.36 -33.56 20.49
N LYS A 1048 -8.67 -33.62 20.28
CA LYS A 1048 -9.56 -34.54 20.99
C LYS A 1048 -9.92 -35.72 20.10
#